data_AF-A0A7C0ZCH7-F1
#
_entry.id   AF-A0A7C0ZCH7-F1
#
_cell.length_a   1.000
_cell.length_b   1.000
_cell.length_c   1.000
_cell.angle_alpha   90.00
_cell.angle_beta   90.00
_cell.angle_gamma   90.00
#
_symmetry.space_group_name_H-M   'P 1'
#
loop_
_entity.id
_entity.type
_entity.pdbx_description
1 polymer ?
#
loop_
_entity_poly.entity_id
_entity_poly.type
_entity_poly.pdbx_seq_one_letter_code
_entity_poly.pdbx_strand_id
1 'polypeptide(L)'
;MLFDARIRRPILSVAVWLSLWLTFAGPAVAAELAFVDADGRRISLDAPPQRVVSLVPAVTEIIFALGAGDRIRAVTYHDTWPPEAAALPVVGGFAAPDPRRIAAVAPEVVFVSSLHKETAAILSANGIQPIALDIDSIQDSYMAIERLGAIFRRRAAAKALVDRCQADLDLVAAKVDKIPLAQRLRVIRFMGGEEVAAPGDDSFQNEMIRAAGGIPPAIGKTGDVVEVSLEQWQRFNPQVIYGCGGDRQAAARLLDRPGWRDVEAVKNKRLLFFPCDLTCRCGVRTPGFVAWLASRLYAEAFARQGDQVHSDAVVGKRPLVLDLPYVARAGIVESRIHDFVNKTLAVDFNQPLTVVSTLEGQREGVLTVANHHWPPPCWSLGHDAGLASERLRVCRVLGRRPETTALLFTGADVDRLSVQQRNHREMAVTALVTAGIESNARRAGCDAGHWYEPGTINIILMTNMQLSPRAMTRALVTATEAKSAALQDLDIRSSVAPHRPATGTGTDNIIVVQGAGTAIDNAGGHSKMGQLIAEAVAAGVREAIFRQNGIAARRPLVQRMAERGVNLWNMVADTSCDCAGRRGELGIALERLLLEDRYTGFIEAAMALDDAQAAGRQTDLSLFDAWCRQVAAEIAGAPVSLEDEARVPSAPGAALQRALAAMMAGISARPRQGGLP
;
A
#
# COMPACT_ATOMS: atom_id res chain seq x y z
N MET A 1 -68.02 -39.73 -29.46
CA MET A 1 -69.04 -39.04 -28.63
C MET A 1 -68.43 -38.88 -27.24
N LEU A 2 -67.68 -37.81 -26.95
CA LEU A 2 -68.08 -36.44 -26.55
C LEU A 2 -68.33 -36.28 -25.02
N PHE A 3 -67.60 -35.31 -24.45
CA PHE A 3 -67.76 -34.56 -23.17
C PHE A 3 -67.06 -35.02 -21.86
N ASP A 4 -65.87 -34.45 -21.63
CA ASP A 4 -65.53 -33.39 -20.65
C ASP A 4 -66.30 -33.30 -19.30
N ALA A 5 -65.58 -33.20 -18.17
CA ALA A 5 -65.70 -32.06 -17.22
C ALA A 5 -64.89 -32.23 -15.92
N ARG A 6 -64.05 -31.20 -15.71
CA ARG A 6 -63.34 -30.69 -14.52
C ARG A 6 -64.04 -30.83 -13.16
N ILE A 7 -63.27 -31.13 -12.11
CA ILE A 7 -63.65 -30.89 -10.70
C ILE A 7 -62.89 -29.68 -10.16
N ARG A 8 -63.63 -28.60 -9.91
CA ARG A 8 -63.25 -27.46 -9.07
C ARG A 8 -63.58 -27.77 -7.60
N ARG A 9 -62.67 -27.46 -6.67
CA ARG A 9 -62.96 -27.39 -5.22
C ARG A 9 -63.10 -25.92 -4.79
N PRO A 10 -64.04 -25.58 -3.89
CA PRO A 10 -64.27 -24.21 -3.44
C PRO A 10 -63.36 -23.81 -2.27
N ILE A 11 -63.15 -22.50 -2.20
CA ILE A 11 -62.40 -21.70 -1.20
C ILE A 11 -63.38 -21.28 -0.07
N LEU A 12 -62.83 -20.85 1.08
CA LEU A 12 -63.44 -20.41 2.35
C LEU A 12 -63.81 -21.58 3.30
N SER A 13 -63.32 -21.69 4.54
CA SER A 13 -63.23 -20.67 5.59
C SER A 13 -62.32 -21.16 6.74
N VAL A 14 -61.24 -20.45 7.09
CA VAL A 14 -60.74 -20.37 8.48
C VAL A 14 -60.09 -18.99 8.64
N ALA A 15 -60.93 -17.99 8.90
CA ALA A 15 -60.52 -16.78 9.60
C ALA A 15 -60.78 -17.00 11.10
N VAL A 16 -60.11 -16.22 11.94
CA VAL A 16 -60.09 -16.24 13.43
C VAL A 16 -58.93 -17.08 14.01
N TRP A 17 -57.72 -16.52 14.01
CA TRP A 17 -56.66 -16.61 15.06
C TRP A 17 -55.45 -15.76 14.60
N LEU A 18 -55.67 -14.46 14.35
CA LEU A 18 -54.62 -13.53 13.89
C LEU A 18 -54.85 -12.15 14.51
N SER A 19 -54.91 -12.09 15.84
CA SER A 19 -55.11 -10.83 16.55
C SER A 19 -54.65 -10.89 18.00
N LEU A 20 -53.38 -11.28 18.26
CA LEU A 20 -52.67 -10.96 19.52
C LEU A 20 -51.17 -11.33 19.46
N TRP A 21 -50.47 -10.83 18.44
CA TRP A 21 -49.01 -10.62 18.48
C TRP A 21 -48.72 -9.22 17.94
N LEU A 22 -49.37 -8.21 18.53
CA LEU A 22 -48.83 -6.85 18.55
C LEU A 22 -47.70 -6.86 19.57
N THR A 23 -46.54 -7.38 19.15
CA THR A 23 -45.28 -7.08 19.81
C THR A 23 -45.14 -5.56 19.84
N PHE A 24 -45.05 -5.02 21.06
CA PHE A 24 -44.52 -3.69 21.34
C PHE A 24 -43.11 -3.59 20.70
N ALA A 25 -43.05 -3.26 19.41
CA ALA A 25 -41.87 -2.65 18.82
C ALA A 25 -41.91 -1.19 19.27
N GLY A 26 -41.54 -0.94 20.53
CA GLY A 26 -41.19 0.41 20.94
C GLY A 26 -40.11 0.94 20.00
N PRO A 27 -40.13 2.24 19.62
CA PRO A 27 -39.03 2.79 18.85
C PRO A 27 -37.76 2.50 19.64
N ALA A 28 -36.84 1.74 19.06
CA ALA A 28 -35.52 1.56 19.64
C ALA A 28 -34.90 2.95 19.70
N VAL A 29 -34.99 3.61 20.85
CA VAL A 29 -34.35 4.89 21.10
C VAL A 29 -32.87 4.62 20.86
N ALA A 30 -32.35 5.17 19.77
CA ALA A 30 -30.94 5.16 19.48
C ALA A 30 -30.22 5.75 20.69
N ALA A 31 -29.54 4.93 21.47
CA ALA A 31 -28.79 5.41 22.62
C ALA A 31 -27.74 6.42 22.13
N GLU A 32 -27.81 7.62 22.69
CA GLU A 32 -26.81 8.69 22.52
C GLU A 32 -25.42 8.13 22.84
N LEU A 33 -24.46 8.32 21.93
CA LEU A 33 -23.07 7.93 22.18
C LEU A 33 -22.33 9.13 22.76
N ALA A 34 -22.00 9.07 24.05
CA ALA A 34 -21.17 10.06 24.72
C ALA A 34 -19.82 9.46 25.13
N PHE A 35 -18.73 10.18 24.89
CA PHE A 35 -17.38 9.81 25.32
C PHE A 35 -16.48 11.05 25.48
N VAL A 36 -15.29 10.87 26.02
CA VAL A 36 -14.25 11.91 26.09
C VAL A 36 -13.19 11.61 25.04
N ASP A 37 -12.88 12.59 24.19
CA ASP A 37 -11.85 12.48 23.15
C ASP A 37 -10.43 12.69 23.71
N ALA A 38 -9.40 12.58 22.85
CA ALA A 38 -8.00 12.69 23.27
C ALA A 38 -7.63 14.09 23.81
N ASP A 39 -8.35 15.14 23.39
CA ASP A 39 -8.16 16.50 23.89
C ASP A 39 -8.96 16.78 25.18
N GLY A 40 -9.62 15.75 25.76
CA GLY A 40 -10.42 15.88 26.98
C GLY A 40 -11.81 16.48 26.76
N ARG A 41 -12.27 16.62 25.50
CA ARG A 41 -13.59 17.18 25.18
C ARG A 41 -14.65 16.11 25.30
N ARG A 42 -15.80 16.48 25.87
CA ARG A 42 -16.99 15.61 25.89
C ARG A 42 -17.65 15.66 24.52
N ILE A 43 -17.58 14.54 23.80
CA ILE A 43 -18.25 14.34 22.53
C ILE A 43 -19.60 13.66 22.79
N SER A 44 -20.65 14.18 22.16
CA SER A 44 -21.94 13.49 22.08
C SER A 44 -22.38 13.38 20.61
N LEU A 45 -22.88 12.20 20.25
CA LEU A 45 -23.39 11.87 18.92
C LEU A 45 -24.72 11.11 19.06
N ASP A 46 -25.79 11.68 18.50
CA ASP A 46 -27.12 11.06 18.50
C ASP A 46 -27.21 9.87 17.52
N ALA A 47 -26.43 9.93 16.43
CA ALA A 47 -26.39 8.92 15.38
C ALA A 47 -24.99 8.80 14.77
N PRO A 48 -24.68 7.67 14.11
CA PRO A 48 -23.43 7.53 13.36
C PRO A 48 -23.32 8.59 12.26
N PRO A 49 -22.17 9.28 12.16
CA PRO A 49 -21.97 10.27 11.10
C PRO A 49 -21.97 9.61 9.71
N GLN A 50 -22.56 10.31 8.74
CA GLN A 50 -22.72 9.87 7.35
C GLN A 50 -21.67 10.51 6.42
N ARG A 51 -21.10 11.65 6.81
CA ARG A 51 -20.05 12.36 6.07
C ARG A 51 -18.93 12.74 7.03
N VAL A 52 -17.81 12.04 6.93
CA VAL A 52 -16.63 12.33 7.75
C VAL A 52 -15.43 12.69 6.90
N VAL A 53 -14.53 13.49 7.46
CA VAL A 53 -13.17 13.67 6.96
C VAL A 53 -12.22 13.07 7.98
N SER A 54 -11.22 12.32 7.51
CA SER A 54 -10.16 11.80 8.37
C SER A 54 -8.87 12.52 8.03
N LEU A 55 -8.30 13.22 9.01
CA LEU A 55 -6.97 13.83 8.87
C LEU A 55 -5.87 12.93 9.45
N VAL A 56 -6.23 11.80 10.06
CA VAL A 56 -5.30 10.91 10.75
C VAL A 56 -5.28 9.57 10.02
N PRO A 57 -4.17 9.20 9.34
CA PRO A 57 -4.20 8.02 8.51
C PRO A 57 -4.54 6.71 9.23
N ALA A 58 -4.01 6.49 10.44
CA ALA A 58 -4.37 5.32 11.23
C ALA A 58 -5.89 5.23 11.53
N VAL A 59 -6.56 6.37 11.72
CA VAL A 59 -8.02 6.42 11.90
C VAL A 59 -8.74 6.04 10.61
N THR A 60 -8.28 6.52 9.45
CA THR A 60 -8.81 6.12 8.14
C THR A 60 -8.75 4.61 7.97
N GLU A 61 -7.58 4.01 8.25
CA GLU A 61 -7.36 2.56 8.15
C GLU A 61 -8.34 1.77 9.03
N ILE A 62 -8.57 2.22 10.27
CA ILE A 62 -9.52 1.61 11.20
C ILE A 62 -10.96 1.72 10.67
N ILE A 63 -11.39 2.89 10.19
CA ILE A 63 -12.75 3.10 9.67
C ILE A 63 -13.05 2.16 8.50
N PHE A 64 -12.10 1.99 7.58
CA PHE A 64 -12.23 1.02 6.49
C PHE A 64 -12.27 -0.42 7.01
N ALA A 65 -11.39 -0.80 7.95
CA ALA A 65 -11.37 -2.15 8.53
C ALA A 65 -12.67 -2.51 9.28
N LEU A 66 -13.38 -1.51 9.80
CA LEU A 66 -14.70 -1.66 10.44
C LEU A 66 -15.86 -1.74 9.44
N GLY A 67 -15.60 -1.59 8.13
CA GLY A 67 -16.62 -1.57 7.08
C GLY A 67 -17.46 -0.30 7.09
N ALA A 68 -16.85 0.84 7.43
CA ALA A 68 -17.47 2.17 7.43
C ALA A 68 -16.73 3.17 6.51
N GLY A 69 -15.88 2.67 5.60
CA GLY A 69 -15.11 3.51 4.67
C GLY A 69 -15.96 4.33 3.70
N ASP A 70 -17.20 3.89 3.42
CA ASP A 70 -18.21 4.61 2.63
C ASP A 70 -18.61 5.97 3.24
N ARG A 71 -18.30 6.18 4.53
CA ARG A 71 -18.59 7.43 5.25
C ARG A 71 -17.55 8.50 5.03
N ILE A 72 -16.35 8.14 4.59
CA ILE A 72 -15.23 9.06 4.42
C ILE A 72 -15.41 9.82 3.10
N ARG A 73 -15.39 11.15 3.18
CA ARG A 73 -15.59 12.06 2.04
C ARG A 73 -14.30 12.71 1.56
N ALA A 74 -13.32 12.80 2.42
CA ALA A 74 -11.98 13.23 2.07
C ALA A 74 -10.96 12.74 3.09
N VAL A 75 -9.71 12.72 2.65
CA VAL A 75 -8.56 12.21 3.38
C VAL A 75 -7.34 13.12 3.16
N THR A 76 -6.24 12.83 3.86
CA THR A 76 -4.95 13.44 3.53
C THR A 76 -4.29 12.71 2.37
N TYR A 77 -3.29 13.29 1.71
CA TYR A 77 -2.53 12.53 0.71
C TYR A 77 -1.66 11.40 1.29
N HIS A 78 -1.59 11.26 2.62
CA HIS A 78 -0.90 10.14 3.29
C HIS A 78 -1.79 8.91 3.50
N ASP A 79 -3.06 9.01 3.12
CA ASP A 79 -4.06 7.95 3.19
C ASP A 79 -4.06 7.12 1.90
N THR A 80 -2.98 6.37 1.69
CA THR A 80 -2.83 5.52 0.50
C THR A 80 -3.33 4.09 0.70
N TRP A 81 -3.64 3.71 1.94
CA TRP A 81 -4.19 2.40 2.30
C TRP A 81 -5.47 2.55 3.15
N PRO A 82 -6.50 1.72 2.89
CA PRO A 82 -6.59 0.77 1.78
C PRO A 82 -6.73 1.51 0.43
N PRO A 83 -6.55 0.84 -0.72
CA PRO A 83 -6.60 1.48 -2.05
C PRO A 83 -7.82 2.37 -2.31
N GLU A 84 -8.95 2.02 -1.71
CA GLU A 84 -10.19 2.77 -1.78
C GLU A 84 -10.04 4.20 -1.20
N ALA A 85 -9.17 4.39 -0.20
CA ALA A 85 -8.86 5.69 0.37
C ALA A 85 -8.09 6.59 -0.63
N ALA A 86 -7.20 6.01 -1.44
CA ALA A 86 -6.41 6.73 -2.43
C ALA A 86 -7.25 7.36 -3.57
N ALA A 87 -8.50 6.91 -3.73
CA ALA A 87 -9.45 7.47 -4.70
C ALA A 87 -10.28 8.64 -4.14
N LEU A 88 -10.21 8.90 -2.83
CA LEU A 88 -10.99 9.95 -2.19
C LEU A 88 -10.37 11.34 -2.44
N PRO A 89 -11.19 12.41 -2.41
CA PRO A 89 -10.69 13.78 -2.41
C PRO A 89 -9.62 14.03 -1.35
N VAL A 90 -8.56 14.75 -1.72
CA VAL A 90 -7.48 15.13 -0.82
C VAL A 90 -7.70 16.55 -0.29
N VAL A 91 -7.70 16.69 1.04
CA VAL A 91 -7.90 17.96 1.75
C VAL A 91 -6.62 18.58 2.32
N GLY A 92 -5.45 18.04 1.98
CA GLY A 92 -4.15 18.53 2.46
C GLY A 92 -3.25 17.39 2.93
N GLY A 93 -2.14 17.74 3.57
CA GLY A 93 -1.27 16.80 4.27
C GLY A 93 -1.65 16.58 5.72
N PHE A 94 -0.95 15.66 6.36
CA PHE A 94 -1.12 15.39 7.79
C PHE A 94 -0.71 16.62 8.60
N ALA A 95 0.48 17.18 8.36
CA ALA A 95 0.92 18.38 9.08
C ALA A 95 0.20 19.67 8.63
N ALA A 96 -0.45 19.65 7.46
CA ALA A 96 -1.00 20.85 6.83
C ALA A 96 -2.34 20.62 6.11
N PRO A 97 -3.40 20.22 6.84
CA PRO A 97 -4.74 20.18 6.29
C PRO A 97 -5.22 21.58 5.87
N ASP A 98 -6.06 21.64 4.83
CA ASP A 98 -6.69 22.87 4.32
C ASP A 98 -8.15 22.97 4.81
N PRO A 99 -8.45 23.86 5.78
CA PRO A 99 -9.80 24.01 6.32
C PRO A 99 -10.86 24.34 5.27
N ARG A 100 -10.51 25.05 4.19
CA ARG A 100 -11.46 25.43 3.13
C ARG A 100 -11.86 24.22 2.31
N ARG A 101 -10.89 23.36 1.95
CA ARG A 101 -11.17 22.09 1.26
C ARG A 101 -11.96 21.14 2.14
N ILE A 102 -11.66 21.10 3.44
CA ILE A 102 -12.45 20.32 4.42
C ILE A 102 -13.89 20.82 4.45
N ALA A 103 -14.12 22.13 4.56
CA ALA A 103 -15.47 22.70 4.56
C ALA A 103 -16.22 22.44 3.24
N ALA A 104 -15.51 22.45 2.09
CA ALA A 104 -16.10 22.22 0.77
C ALA A 104 -16.74 20.84 0.59
N VAL A 105 -16.31 19.82 1.36
CA VAL A 105 -16.94 18.48 1.35
C VAL A 105 -18.07 18.32 2.38
N ALA A 106 -18.45 19.40 3.06
CA ALA A 106 -19.55 19.48 4.02
C ALA A 106 -19.61 18.31 5.05
N PRO A 107 -18.52 18.09 5.83
CA PRO A 107 -18.45 17.02 6.81
C PRO A 107 -19.28 17.33 8.05
N GLU A 108 -19.81 16.29 8.67
CA GLU A 108 -20.46 16.33 9.98
C GLU A 108 -19.41 16.21 11.09
N VAL A 109 -18.39 15.38 10.86
CA VAL A 109 -17.30 15.09 11.80
C VAL A 109 -15.97 15.13 11.08
N VAL A 110 -14.94 15.66 11.75
CA VAL A 110 -13.55 15.59 11.29
C VAL A 110 -12.71 14.90 12.35
N PHE A 111 -12.08 13.78 12.01
CA PHE A 111 -11.13 13.11 12.89
C PHE A 111 -9.77 13.80 12.83
N VAL A 112 -9.26 14.20 13.99
CA VAL A 112 -8.04 14.99 14.15
C VAL A 112 -7.09 14.36 15.16
N SER A 113 -5.82 14.74 15.14
CA SER A 113 -4.85 14.44 16.19
C SER A 113 -4.50 15.72 16.95
N SER A 114 -3.72 15.57 18.03
CA SER A 114 -3.13 16.66 18.80
C SER A 114 -2.30 17.65 17.97
N LEU A 115 -1.84 17.27 16.77
CA LEU A 115 -1.14 18.14 15.82
C LEU A 115 -2.07 19.16 15.16
N HIS A 116 -3.37 18.86 15.02
CA HIS A 116 -4.30 19.67 14.25
C HIS A 116 -5.10 20.68 15.09
N LYS A 117 -4.59 21.13 16.24
CA LYS A 117 -5.32 22.00 17.19
C LYS A 117 -5.86 23.28 16.55
N GLU A 118 -5.04 23.94 15.73
CA GLU A 118 -5.45 25.17 15.03
C GLU A 118 -6.56 24.89 14.01
N THR A 119 -6.40 23.85 13.19
CA THR A 119 -7.42 23.41 12.24
C THR A 119 -8.71 23.01 12.95
N ALA A 120 -8.64 22.28 14.06
CA ALA A 120 -9.79 21.89 14.85
C ALA A 120 -10.54 23.11 15.41
N ALA A 121 -9.83 24.15 15.86
CA ALA A 121 -10.45 25.40 16.31
C ALA A 121 -11.18 26.13 15.17
N ILE A 122 -10.56 26.22 13.99
CA ILE A 122 -11.19 26.81 12.79
C ILE A 122 -12.46 26.03 12.40
N LEU A 123 -12.39 24.70 12.36
CA LEU A 123 -13.53 23.85 12.02
C LEU A 123 -14.67 23.99 13.02
N SER A 124 -14.35 23.99 14.32
CA SER A 124 -15.33 24.17 15.39
C SER A 124 -16.02 25.53 15.32
N ALA A 125 -15.27 26.61 15.04
CA ALA A 125 -15.84 27.95 14.85
C ALA A 125 -16.81 28.03 13.65
N ASN A 126 -16.68 27.12 12.67
CA ASN A 126 -17.55 26.99 11.51
C ASN A 126 -18.62 25.90 11.67
N GLY A 127 -18.87 25.42 12.91
CA GLY A 127 -19.93 24.47 13.22
C GLY A 127 -19.64 23.02 12.79
N ILE A 128 -18.40 22.69 12.42
CA ILE A 128 -17.96 21.32 12.10
C ILE A 128 -17.37 20.70 13.36
N GLN A 129 -17.78 19.48 13.74
CA GLN A 129 -17.34 18.84 14.98
C GLN A 129 -15.99 18.11 14.81
N PRO A 130 -14.87 18.60 15.40
CA PRO A 130 -13.64 17.83 15.48
C PRO A 130 -13.75 16.75 16.56
N ILE A 131 -13.20 15.56 16.31
CA ILE A 131 -13.02 14.50 17.29
C ILE A 131 -11.54 14.12 17.33
N ALA A 132 -10.88 14.37 18.47
CA ALA A 132 -9.46 14.07 18.63
C ALA A 132 -9.20 12.59 18.95
N LEU A 133 -8.37 11.93 18.16
CA LEU A 133 -7.93 10.55 18.33
C LEU A 133 -6.41 10.46 18.12
N ASP A 134 -5.66 10.42 19.22
CA ASP A 134 -4.23 10.12 19.21
C ASP A 134 -4.02 8.61 19.42
N ILE A 135 -3.00 8.05 18.76
CA ILE A 135 -2.69 6.63 18.76
C ILE A 135 -1.18 6.47 18.94
N ASP A 136 -0.75 6.50 20.20
CA ASP A 136 0.67 6.60 20.58
C ASP A 136 1.22 5.30 21.18
N SER A 137 0.38 4.27 21.31
CA SER A 137 0.71 2.92 21.76
C SER A 137 -0.12 1.84 21.04
N ILE A 138 0.29 0.58 21.16
CA ILE A 138 -0.53 -0.56 20.67
C ILE A 138 -1.89 -0.57 21.38
N GLN A 139 -1.93 -0.26 22.67
CA GLN A 139 -3.17 -0.24 23.44
C GLN A 139 -4.11 0.88 22.99
N ASP A 140 -3.59 2.07 22.68
CA ASP A 140 -4.39 3.18 22.15
C ASP A 140 -5.03 2.80 20.81
N SER A 141 -4.33 1.99 20.00
CA SER A 141 -4.88 1.51 18.73
C SER A 141 -6.13 0.65 18.94
N TYR A 142 -6.16 -0.19 19.97
CA TYR A 142 -7.32 -1.00 20.32
C TYR A 142 -8.46 -0.13 20.86
N MET A 143 -8.15 0.85 21.71
CA MET A 143 -9.14 1.81 22.20
C MET A 143 -9.74 2.64 21.05
N ALA A 144 -8.92 3.05 20.07
CA ALA A 144 -9.38 3.74 18.86
C ALA A 144 -10.30 2.85 18.02
N ILE A 145 -9.96 1.57 17.82
CA ILE A 145 -10.80 0.59 17.12
C ILE A 145 -12.16 0.43 17.81
N GLU A 146 -12.18 0.27 19.13
CA GLU A 146 -13.43 0.14 19.89
C GLU A 146 -14.27 1.42 19.84
N ARG A 147 -13.64 2.58 19.97
CA ARG A 147 -14.30 3.89 19.94
C ARG A 147 -14.90 4.18 18.56
N LEU A 148 -14.15 3.96 17.48
CA LEU A 148 -14.66 4.07 16.12
C LEU A 148 -15.75 3.01 15.84
N GLY A 149 -15.60 1.81 16.40
CA GLY A 149 -16.63 0.78 16.43
C GLY A 149 -17.92 1.23 17.10
N ALA A 150 -17.84 2.02 18.18
CA ALA A 150 -19.00 2.61 18.81
C ALA A 150 -19.62 3.72 17.95
N ILE A 151 -18.79 4.66 17.45
CA ILE A 151 -19.21 5.79 16.61
C ILE A 151 -19.99 5.32 15.37
N PHE A 152 -19.49 4.29 14.68
CA PHE A 152 -20.11 3.78 13.45
C PHE A 152 -21.11 2.64 13.68
N ARG A 153 -21.45 2.30 14.94
CA ARG A 153 -22.29 1.13 15.30
C ARG A 153 -21.78 -0.17 14.65
N ARG A 154 -20.50 -0.42 14.82
CA ARG A 154 -19.71 -1.59 14.38
C ARG A 154 -18.99 -2.29 15.54
N ARG A 155 -19.53 -2.24 16.77
CA ARG A 155 -18.89 -2.83 17.97
C ARG A 155 -18.48 -4.29 17.81
N ALA A 156 -19.31 -5.13 17.18
CA ALA A 156 -18.96 -6.53 16.93
C ALA A 156 -17.76 -6.67 15.96
N ALA A 157 -17.73 -5.86 14.90
CA ALA A 157 -16.61 -5.84 13.96
C ALA A 157 -15.33 -5.31 14.62
N ALA A 158 -15.44 -4.30 15.48
CA ALA A 158 -14.34 -3.75 16.27
C ALA A 158 -13.76 -4.79 17.23
N LYS A 159 -14.61 -5.48 18.00
CA LYS A 159 -14.17 -6.58 18.86
C LYS A 159 -13.45 -7.67 18.06
N ALA A 160 -14.05 -8.12 16.96
CA ALA A 160 -13.43 -9.14 16.12
C ALA A 160 -12.10 -8.67 15.51
N LEU A 161 -11.93 -7.38 15.24
CA LEU A 161 -10.69 -6.79 14.75
C LEU A 161 -9.61 -6.78 15.83
N VAL A 162 -9.94 -6.32 17.05
CA VAL A 162 -9.02 -6.36 18.21
C VAL A 162 -8.59 -7.80 18.52
N ASP A 163 -9.56 -8.73 18.58
CA ASP A 163 -9.28 -10.15 18.87
C ASP A 163 -8.29 -10.75 17.83
N ARG A 164 -8.43 -10.39 16.55
CA ARG A 164 -7.48 -10.81 15.50
C ARG A 164 -6.10 -10.18 15.69
N CYS A 165 -6.04 -8.87 15.93
CA CYS A 165 -4.77 -8.18 16.14
C CYS A 165 -4.00 -8.75 17.34
N GLN A 166 -4.70 -9.09 18.42
CA GLN A 166 -4.10 -9.72 19.59
C GLN A 166 -3.60 -11.14 19.26
N ALA A 167 -4.40 -11.96 18.59
CA ALA A 167 -3.99 -13.31 18.19
C ALA A 167 -2.74 -13.32 17.29
N ASP A 168 -2.61 -12.35 16.39
CA ASP A 168 -1.42 -12.19 15.55
C ASP A 168 -0.18 -11.82 16.37
N LEU A 169 -0.30 -10.94 17.37
CA LEU A 169 0.80 -10.61 18.28
C LEU A 169 1.16 -11.79 19.21
N ASP A 170 0.16 -12.51 19.71
CA ASP A 170 0.35 -13.69 20.56
C ASP A 170 1.11 -14.79 19.81
N LEU A 171 0.84 -14.97 18.50
CA LEU A 171 1.60 -15.89 17.65
C LEU A 171 3.08 -15.50 17.58
N VAL A 172 3.38 -14.21 17.37
CA VAL A 172 4.76 -13.72 17.33
C VAL A 172 5.43 -13.91 18.68
N ALA A 173 4.74 -13.57 19.77
CA ALA A 173 5.24 -13.77 21.13
C ALA A 173 5.59 -15.24 21.39
N ALA A 174 4.70 -16.18 21.04
CA ALA A 174 4.94 -17.61 21.21
C ALA A 174 6.16 -18.13 20.41
N LYS A 175 6.47 -17.53 19.25
CA LYS A 175 7.71 -17.84 18.50
C LYS A 175 8.94 -17.19 19.13
N VAL A 176 8.84 -15.95 19.57
CA VAL A 176 9.92 -15.18 20.21
C VAL A 176 10.30 -15.76 21.58
N ASP A 177 9.37 -16.36 22.32
CA ASP A 177 9.64 -17.00 23.61
C ASP A 177 10.54 -18.24 23.49
N LYS A 178 10.61 -18.85 22.31
CA LYS A 178 11.57 -19.93 22.00
C LYS A 178 12.99 -19.42 21.79
N ILE A 179 13.18 -18.10 21.69
CA ILE A 179 14.48 -17.45 21.48
C ILE A 179 15.06 -17.04 22.83
N PRO A 180 16.22 -17.61 23.24
CA PRO A 180 16.86 -17.27 24.51
C PRO A 180 17.14 -15.77 24.62
N LEU A 181 16.96 -15.21 25.82
CA LEU A 181 17.22 -13.78 26.08
C LEU A 181 18.63 -13.35 25.64
N ALA A 182 19.64 -14.21 25.82
CA ALA A 182 21.02 -13.95 25.41
C ALA A 182 21.23 -13.86 23.89
N GLN A 183 20.28 -14.36 23.10
CA GLN A 183 20.29 -14.31 21.64
C GLN A 183 19.41 -13.18 21.08
N ARG A 184 18.70 -12.44 21.94
CA ARG A 184 17.87 -11.33 21.50
C ARG A 184 18.73 -10.15 21.04
N LEU A 185 18.34 -9.57 19.91
CA LEU A 185 19.13 -8.57 19.22
C LEU A 185 18.84 -7.17 19.74
N ARG A 186 19.89 -6.34 19.85
CA ARG A 186 19.73 -4.88 20.07
C ARG A 186 19.29 -4.23 18.78
N VAL A 187 18.12 -3.61 18.79
CA VAL A 187 17.46 -3.03 17.60
C VAL A 187 17.17 -1.56 17.87
N ILE A 188 17.46 -0.69 16.90
CA ILE A 188 17.08 0.72 16.97
C ILE A 188 16.27 1.11 15.74
N ARG A 189 15.20 1.87 15.95
CA ARG A 189 14.53 2.60 14.88
C ARG A 189 15.32 3.87 14.60
N PHE A 190 15.83 3.97 13.39
CA PHE A 190 16.53 5.14 12.89
C PHE A 190 15.52 6.15 12.32
N MET A 191 15.67 7.41 12.70
CA MET A 191 14.95 8.56 12.16
C MET A 191 15.99 9.59 11.73
N GLY A 192 16.22 9.69 10.42
CA GLY A 192 17.33 10.49 9.91
C GLY A 192 16.87 11.86 9.39
N GLY A 193 17.39 12.93 9.99
CA GLY A 193 17.28 14.29 9.46
C GLY A 193 18.66 14.86 9.12
N GLU A 194 18.99 16.02 9.67
CA GLU A 194 20.36 16.54 9.68
C GLU A 194 21.28 15.71 10.59
N GLU A 195 20.73 15.21 11.71
CA GLU A 195 21.40 14.37 12.70
C GLU A 195 20.74 13.01 12.88
N VAL A 196 21.41 12.10 13.60
CA VAL A 196 20.89 10.78 13.93
C VAL A 196 19.91 10.88 15.10
N ALA A 197 18.66 10.51 14.84
CA ALA A 197 17.63 10.44 15.86
C ALA A 197 16.98 9.05 15.92
N ALA A 198 16.26 8.83 17.00
CA ALA A 198 15.46 7.64 17.25
C ALA A 198 14.18 8.04 18.01
N PRO A 199 13.17 7.16 18.11
CA PRO A 199 12.05 7.36 19.01
C PRO A 199 12.47 7.45 20.48
N GLY A 200 11.73 8.23 21.27
CA GLY A 200 11.86 8.25 22.73
C GLY A 200 11.47 6.91 23.39
N ASP A 201 11.83 6.77 24.66
CA ASP A 201 11.68 5.52 25.43
C ASP A 201 10.21 5.08 25.58
N ASP A 202 9.27 6.03 25.50
CA ASP A 202 7.81 5.90 25.63
C ASP A 202 7.07 5.59 24.31
N SER A 203 7.80 5.49 23.21
CA SER A 203 7.20 5.39 21.88
C SER A 203 6.62 4.01 21.54
N PHE A 204 5.52 3.99 20.76
CA PHE A 204 4.98 2.75 20.18
C PHE A 204 5.98 1.99 19.31
N GLN A 205 7.01 2.64 18.75
CA GLN A 205 7.98 1.91 17.93
C GLN A 205 8.96 1.12 18.76
N ASN A 206 9.28 1.59 19.98
CA ASN A 206 9.98 0.77 20.95
C ASN A 206 9.08 -0.37 21.48
N GLU A 207 7.76 -0.18 21.59
CA GLU A 207 6.82 -1.30 21.84
C GLU A 207 6.86 -2.35 20.73
N MET A 208 6.83 -1.92 19.46
CA MET A 208 6.92 -2.82 18.31
C MET A 208 8.24 -3.58 18.26
N ILE A 209 9.37 -2.93 18.60
CA ILE A 209 10.67 -3.62 18.73
C ILE A 209 10.60 -4.73 19.79
N ARG A 210 10.05 -4.42 20.97
CA ARG A 210 9.92 -5.40 22.06
C ARG A 210 9.01 -6.56 21.66
N ALA A 211 7.87 -6.26 21.04
CA ALA A 211 6.93 -7.27 20.55
C ALA A 211 7.55 -8.17 19.47
N ALA A 212 8.47 -7.66 18.65
CA ALA A 212 9.23 -8.44 17.68
C ALA A 212 10.40 -9.23 18.30
N GLY A 213 10.58 -9.17 19.63
CA GLY A 213 11.65 -9.84 20.36
C GLY A 213 12.99 -9.11 20.33
N GLY A 214 13.03 -7.86 19.88
CA GLY A 214 14.21 -7.00 19.92
C GLY A 214 14.37 -6.27 21.27
N ILE A 215 15.56 -5.75 21.51
CA ILE A 215 15.89 -4.91 22.67
C ILE A 215 16.07 -3.48 22.15
N PRO A 216 15.14 -2.53 22.43
CA PRO A 216 15.30 -1.13 22.03
C PRO A 216 16.35 -0.41 22.90
N PRO A 217 16.88 0.75 22.46
CA PRO A 217 17.72 1.58 23.30
C PRO A 217 16.93 2.14 24.50
N ALA A 218 17.64 2.44 25.59
CA ALA A 218 17.14 3.26 26.69
C ALA A 218 17.91 4.59 26.64
N ILE A 219 17.32 5.60 25.99
CA ILE A 219 17.96 6.88 25.69
C ILE A 219 17.88 7.83 26.90
N GLY A 220 16.90 7.61 27.79
CA GLY A 220 16.60 8.48 28.92
C GLY A 220 15.84 9.75 28.51
N LYS A 221 15.18 9.72 27.35
CA LYS A 221 14.40 10.82 26.78
C LYS A 221 13.07 10.28 26.25
N THR A 222 12.00 11.05 26.40
CA THR A 222 10.66 10.76 25.88
C THR A 222 10.33 11.64 24.68
N GLY A 223 9.34 11.24 23.88
CA GLY A 223 8.83 12.00 22.74
C GLY A 223 9.07 11.34 21.38
N ASP A 224 8.45 11.91 20.34
CA ASP A 224 8.35 11.27 19.01
C ASP A 224 9.68 11.09 18.30
N VAL A 225 10.59 12.05 18.46
CA VAL A 225 11.92 12.07 17.84
C VAL A 225 12.92 12.65 18.84
N VAL A 226 13.89 11.83 19.25
CA VAL A 226 14.95 12.22 20.17
C VAL A 226 16.32 12.06 19.52
N GLU A 227 17.16 13.07 19.65
CA GLU A 227 18.53 13.03 19.16
C GLU A 227 19.36 12.04 19.99
N VAL A 228 20.10 11.18 19.28
CA VAL A 228 20.99 10.18 19.85
C VAL A 228 22.41 10.72 19.76
N SER A 229 23.14 10.77 20.87
CA SER A 229 24.55 11.16 20.82
C SER A 229 25.42 10.02 20.26
N LEU A 230 26.60 10.34 19.72
CA LEU A 230 27.55 9.33 19.27
C LEU A 230 27.94 8.36 20.40
N GLU A 231 28.09 8.86 21.64
CA GLU A 231 28.37 8.02 22.80
C GLU A 231 27.22 7.05 23.09
N GLN A 232 25.96 7.53 23.06
CA GLN A 232 24.78 6.68 23.25
C GLN A 232 24.70 5.62 22.14
N TRP A 233 24.95 6.00 20.89
CA TRP A 233 24.97 5.11 19.74
C TRP A 233 26.00 3.98 19.90
N GLN A 234 27.23 4.33 20.28
CA GLN A 234 28.33 3.38 20.49
C GLN A 234 28.12 2.51 21.72
N ARG A 235 27.59 3.08 22.81
CA ARG A 235 27.28 2.34 24.04
C ARG A 235 26.18 1.30 23.81
N PHE A 236 25.13 1.68 23.08
CA PHE A 236 24.07 0.75 22.71
C PHE A 236 24.55 -0.29 21.69
N ASN A 237 25.43 0.10 20.77
CA ASN A 237 26.01 -0.74 19.71
C ASN A 237 24.91 -1.59 19.02
N PRO A 238 23.99 -0.98 18.24
CA PRO A 238 22.88 -1.70 17.63
C PRO A 238 23.39 -2.85 16.75
N GLN A 239 22.70 -3.98 16.81
CA GLN A 239 22.96 -5.15 15.96
C GLN A 239 22.08 -5.16 14.72
N VAL A 240 20.92 -4.50 14.81
CA VAL A 240 20.03 -4.22 13.69
C VAL A 240 19.58 -2.77 13.77
N ILE A 241 19.58 -2.10 12.63
CA ILE A 241 18.97 -0.79 12.46
C ILE A 241 17.79 -0.98 11.52
N TYR A 242 16.62 -0.46 11.87
CA TYR A 242 15.55 -0.33 10.89
C TYR A 242 15.09 1.11 10.74
N GLY A 243 14.67 1.49 9.53
CA GLY A 243 14.09 2.80 9.23
C GLY A 243 12.90 2.66 8.28
N CYS A 244 12.22 3.76 8.00
CA CYS A 244 11.27 3.79 6.91
C CYS A 244 11.97 4.00 5.56
N GLY A 245 11.28 3.77 4.44
CA GLY A 245 11.83 3.99 3.10
C GLY A 245 12.43 5.40 2.89
N GLY A 246 11.86 6.42 3.54
CA GLY A 246 12.34 7.80 3.50
C GLY A 246 13.69 8.02 4.21
N ASP A 247 14.03 7.17 5.18
CA ASP A 247 15.27 7.30 5.96
C ASP A 247 16.50 6.77 5.22
N ARG A 248 16.33 6.06 4.10
CA ARG A 248 17.42 5.33 3.44
C ARG A 248 18.59 6.24 3.03
N GLN A 249 18.29 7.40 2.47
CA GLN A 249 19.32 8.35 2.03
C GLN A 249 20.04 8.98 3.23
N ALA A 250 19.28 9.38 4.25
CA ALA A 250 19.83 9.92 5.49
C ALA A 250 20.71 8.88 6.19
N ALA A 251 20.28 7.61 6.28
CA ALA A 251 21.08 6.53 6.82
C ALA A 251 22.40 6.34 6.07
N ALA A 252 22.38 6.34 4.73
CA ALA A 252 23.60 6.23 3.93
C ALA A 252 24.60 7.37 4.18
N ARG A 253 24.11 8.59 4.38
CA ARG A 253 24.93 9.78 4.65
C ARG A 253 25.44 9.84 6.09
N LEU A 254 24.56 9.61 7.06
CA LEU A 254 24.83 9.82 8.48
C LEU A 254 25.62 8.65 9.08
N LEU A 255 25.30 7.41 8.68
CA LEU A 255 25.91 6.22 9.27
C LEU A 255 27.27 5.86 8.67
N ASP A 256 27.73 6.55 7.62
CA ASP A 256 29.10 6.41 7.10
C ASP A 256 30.11 7.30 7.84
N ARG A 257 29.62 8.24 8.68
CA ARG A 257 30.47 9.11 9.50
C ARG A 257 31.31 8.28 10.49
N PRO A 258 32.56 8.69 10.81
CA PRO A 258 33.38 8.02 11.83
C PRO A 258 32.66 7.88 13.17
N GLY A 259 32.83 6.76 13.86
CA GLY A 259 32.14 6.43 15.11
C GLY A 259 30.73 5.86 14.89
N TRP A 260 29.96 6.41 13.95
CA TRP A 260 28.61 5.92 13.61
C TRP A 260 28.65 4.59 12.86
N ARG A 261 29.57 4.46 11.90
CA ARG A 261 29.78 3.24 11.10
C ARG A 261 30.36 2.06 11.89
N ASP A 262 30.84 2.30 13.10
CA ASP A 262 31.64 1.35 13.85
C ASP A 262 30.82 0.33 14.66
N VAL A 263 29.49 0.47 14.68
CA VAL A 263 28.55 -0.44 15.34
C VAL A 263 28.30 -1.71 14.53
N GLU A 264 27.89 -2.78 15.21
CA GLU A 264 27.67 -4.10 14.60
C GLU A 264 26.70 -4.07 13.42
N ALA A 265 25.59 -3.34 13.52
CA ALA A 265 24.57 -3.28 12.48
C ALA A 265 25.14 -2.77 11.14
N VAL A 266 25.97 -1.73 11.16
CA VAL A 266 26.56 -1.14 9.94
C VAL A 266 27.64 -2.06 9.38
N LYS A 267 28.54 -2.57 10.24
CA LYS A 267 29.59 -3.53 9.85
C LYS A 267 29.03 -4.79 9.20
N ASN A 268 27.94 -5.33 9.76
CA ASN A 268 27.28 -6.54 9.28
C ASN A 268 26.18 -6.26 8.24
N LYS A 269 26.04 -5.00 7.78
CA LYS A 269 25.04 -4.56 6.79
C LYS A 269 23.59 -4.95 7.15
N ARG A 270 23.24 -4.95 8.44
CA ARG A 270 21.90 -5.24 8.96
C ARG A 270 21.05 -3.97 9.08
N LEU A 271 20.92 -3.24 7.98
CA LEU A 271 20.01 -2.10 7.84
C LEU A 271 18.75 -2.56 7.11
N LEU A 272 17.62 -2.51 7.79
CA LEU A 272 16.32 -2.93 7.27
C LEU A 272 15.45 -1.69 6.99
N PHE A 273 14.86 -1.60 5.81
CA PHE A 273 13.96 -0.50 5.48
C PHE A 273 12.58 -1.04 5.15
N PHE A 274 11.58 -0.45 5.79
CA PHE A 274 10.18 -0.84 5.65
C PHE A 274 9.33 0.34 5.16
N PRO A 275 8.12 0.08 4.65
CA PRO A 275 7.17 1.13 4.32
C PRO A 275 6.88 2.09 5.50
N CYS A 276 6.72 3.38 5.19
CA CYS A 276 6.51 4.45 6.17
C CYS A 276 5.17 4.32 6.92
N ASP A 277 4.12 3.93 6.18
CA ASP A 277 2.79 3.58 6.68
C ASP A 277 2.78 2.43 7.70
N LEU A 278 3.81 1.57 7.72
CA LEU A 278 3.95 0.49 8.71
C LEU A 278 4.82 0.85 9.91
N THR A 279 5.70 1.84 9.76
CA THR A 279 6.74 2.15 10.76
C THR A 279 6.49 3.46 11.51
N CYS A 280 5.80 4.41 10.88
CA CYS A 280 5.58 5.76 11.40
C CYS A 280 4.19 5.96 12.02
N ARG A 281 3.36 4.91 12.11
CA ARG A 281 2.03 4.97 12.73
C ARG A 281 1.69 3.64 13.40
N CYS A 282 0.87 3.68 14.45
CA CYS A 282 0.31 2.50 15.09
C CYS A 282 -1.16 2.32 14.67
N GLY A 283 -1.61 1.08 14.46
CA GLY A 283 -2.97 0.81 13.97
C GLY A 283 -3.23 -0.64 13.60
N VAL A 284 -4.20 -0.86 12.71
CA VAL A 284 -4.69 -2.20 12.33
C VAL A 284 -3.61 -3.09 11.67
N ARG A 285 -2.52 -2.49 11.17
CA ARG A 285 -1.42 -3.19 10.48
C ARG A 285 -0.21 -3.45 11.39
N THR A 286 -0.23 -2.95 12.63
CA THR A 286 0.88 -3.12 13.58
C THR A 286 1.26 -4.58 13.83
N PRO A 287 0.33 -5.53 14.04
CA PRO A 287 0.70 -6.94 14.22
C PRO A 287 1.44 -7.53 13.02
N GLY A 288 1.00 -7.18 11.81
CA GLY A 288 1.66 -7.60 10.56
C GLY A 288 3.08 -7.05 10.43
N PHE A 289 3.32 -5.79 10.81
CA PHE A 289 4.66 -5.22 10.85
C PHE A 289 5.54 -5.88 11.91
N VAL A 290 5.02 -6.09 13.12
CA VAL A 290 5.74 -6.79 14.21
C VAL A 290 6.16 -8.19 13.78
N ALA A 291 5.26 -8.95 13.14
CA ALA A 291 5.57 -10.27 12.59
C ALA A 291 6.67 -10.21 11.52
N TRP A 292 6.62 -9.22 10.62
CA TRP A 292 7.62 -9.05 9.57
C TRP A 292 8.98 -8.65 10.14
N LEU A 293 9.00 -7.73 11.12
CA LEU A 293 10.22 -7.35 11.81
C LEU A 293 10.83 -8.57 12.52
N ALA A 294 10.02 -9.32 13.29
CA ALA A 294 10.47 -10.49 14.02
C ALA A 294 11.08 -11.56 13.10
N SER A 295 10.45 -11.84 11.96
CA SER A 295 10.97 -12.82 11.00
C SER A 295 12.26 -12.36 10.31
N ARG A 296 12.48 -11.05 10.18
CA ARG A 296 13.76 -10.48 9.69
C ARG A 296 14.86 -10.46 10.76
N LEU A 297 14.49 -10.32 12.03
CA LEU A 297 15.44 -10.41 13.14
C LEU A 297 15.93 -11.85 13.34
N TYR A 298 15.03 -12.83 13.21
CA TYR A 298 15.24 -14.23 13.58
C TYR A 298 14.83 -15.23 12.50
N ALA A 299 15.26 -15.00 11.25
CA ALA A 299 14.85 -15.78 10.08
C ALA A 299 15.00 -17.30 10.25
N GLU A 300 16.16 -17.76 10.74
CA GLU A 300 16.42 -19.19 10.94
C GLU A 300 15.46 -19.83 11.95
N ALA A 301 15.17 -19.15 13.07
CA ALA A 301 14.23 -19.64 14.07
C ALA A 301 12.79 -19.65 13.54
N PHE A 302 12.41 -18.64 12.75
CA PHE A 302 11.08 -18.55 12.16
C PHE A 302 10.85 -19.57 11.04
N ALA A 303 11.89 -19.96 10.30
CA ALA A 303 11.85 -20.98 9.25
C ALA A 303 11.91 -22.42 9.78
N ARG A 304 12.41 -22.64 11.01
CA ARG A 304 12.59 -23.98 11.57
C ARG A 304 11.25 -24.63 11.90
N GLN A 305 10.97 -25.77 11.27
CA GLN A 305 9.71 -26.50 11.48
C GLN A 305 9.49 -26.92 12.94
N GLY A 306 10.54 -27.27 13.67
CA GLY A 306 10.47 -27.60 15.11
C GLY A 306 10.05 -26.44 16.01
N ASP A 307 10.23 -25.20 15.53
CA ASP A 307 9.86 -23.99 16.26
C ASP A 307 8.48 -23.45 15.85
N GLN A 308 7.76 -24.15 14.97
CA GLN A 308 6.38 -23.78 14.65
C GLN A 308 5.47 -23.87 15.88
N VAL A 309 4.51 -22.95 15.94
CA VAL A 309 3.44 -22.96 16.96
C VAL A 309 2.27 -23.82 16.46
N HIS A 310 2.05 -23.80 15.16
CA HIS A 310 0.98 -24.49 14.47
C HIS A 310 1.52 -25.29 13.29
N SER A 311 0.95 -26.46 13.07
CA SER A 311 1.26 -27.28 11.89
C SER A 311 0.75 -26.61 10.62
N ASP A 312 1.40 -26.92 9.49
CA ASP A 312 0.91 -26.49 8.19
C ASP A 312 -0.45 -27.13 7.89
N ALA A 313 -1.39 -26.32 7.42
CA ALA A 313 -2.74 -26.78 7.11
C ALA A 313 -3.46 -25.81 6.17
N VAL A 314 -4.41 -26.33 5.39
CA VAL A 314 -5.41 -25.47 4.75
C VAL A 314 -6.37 -25.00 5.84
N VAL A 315 -6.53 -23.68 5.96
CA VAL A 315 -7.37 -23.04 6.98
C VAL A 315 -8.63 -22.40 6.40
N GLY A 316 -8.65 -22.13 5.09
CA GLY A 316 -9.77 -21.48 4.43
C GLY A 316 -9.79 -21.73 2.93
N LYS A 317 -10.97 -21.59 2.32
CA LYS A 317 -11.16 -21.66 0.86
C LYS A 317 -12.24 -20.66 0.44
N ARG A 318 -11.91 -19.82 -0.54
CA ARG A 318 -12.82 -18.88 -1.18
C ARG A 318 -13.00 -19.28 -2.65
N PRO A 319 -14.20 -19.71 -3.08
CA PRO A 319 -14.41 -20.10 -4.47
C PRO A 319 -14.30 -18.88 -5.40
N LEU A 320 -13.78 -19.12 -6.61
CA LEU A 320 -13.74 -18.18 -7.72
C LEU A 320 -14.43 -18.83 -8.90
N VAL A 321 -15.41 -18.15 -9.49
CA VAL A 321 -16.12 -18.64 -10.67
C VAL A 321 -15.36 -18.20 -11.92
N LEU A 322 -14.95 -19.16 -12.74
CA LEU A 322 -14.35 -18.93 -14.05
C LEU A 322 -15.17 -19.67 -15.11
N ASP A 323 -15.70 -18.93 -16.08
CA ASP A 323 -16.55 -19.48 -17.14
C ASP A 323 -15.71 -20.04 -18.30
N LEU A 324 -15.06 -21.19 -18.04
CA LEU A 324 -14.23 -21.90 -19.01
C LEU A 324 -14.49 -23.41 -18.91
N PRO A 325 -14.76 -24.12 -20.02
CA PRO A 325 -15.30 -25.49 -20.01
C PRO A 325 -14.33 -26.55 -19.45
N TYR A 326 -13.03 -26.26 -19.43
CA TYR A 326 -12.00 -27.15 -18.92
C TYR A 326 -11.60 -26.87 -17.46
N VAL A 327 -12.21 -25.85 -16.83
CA VAL A 327 -11.98 -25.54 -15.41
C VAL A 327 -12.93 -26.37 -14.54
N ALA A 328 -12.35 -27.23 -13.70
CA ALA A 328 -13.13 -28.04 -12.75
C ALA A 328 -13.51 -27.22 -11.51
N ARG A 329 -12.56 -26.43 -10.99
CA ARG A 329 -12.78 -25.50 -9.88
C ARG A 329 -11.67 -24.46 -9.85
N ALA A 330 -12.00 -23.27 -9.38
CA ALA A 330 -11.03 -22.23 -9.08
C ALA A 330 -11.34 -21.58 -7.73
N GLY A 331 -10.32 -21.04 -7.09
CA GLY A 331 -10.49 -20.34 -5.83
C GLY A 331 -9.19 -19.91 -5.19
N ILE A 332 -9.32 -19.18 -4.11
CA ILE A 332 -8.23 -18.78 -3.23
C ILE A 332 -8.22 -19.75 -2.05
N VAL A 333 -7.12 -20.48 -1.90
CA VAL A 333 -6.91 -21.42 -0.80
C VAL A 333 -6.00 -20.74 0.22
N GLU A 334 -6.52 -20.55 1.43
CA GLU A 334 -5.75 -20.04 2.55
C GLU A 334 -5.08 -21.20 3.26
N SER A 335 -3.76 -21.14 3.36
CA SER A 335 -2.93 -22.18 3.96
C SER A 335 -1.99 -21.57 4.99
N ARG A 336 -1.96 -22.15 6.19
CA ARG A 336 -0.95 -21.83 7.19
C ARG A 336 0.35 -22.54 6.82
N ILE A 337 1.42 -21.77 6.59
CA ILE A 337 2.76 -22.26 6.27
C ILE A 337 3.74 -21.35 7.01
N HIS A 338 4.73 -21.93 7.70
CA HIS A 338 5.61 -21.18 8.62
C HIS A 338 4.83 -20.40 9.70
N ASP A 339 3.71 -20.96 10.18
CA ASP A 339 2.72 -20.35 11.09
C ASP A 339 1.87 -19.21 10.51
N PHE A 340 2.27 -18.58 9.41
CA PHE A 340 1.55 -17.46 8.82
C PHE A 340 0.52 -17.92 7.79
N VAL A 341 -0.57 -17.15 7.65
CA VAL A 341 -1.59 -17.41 6.62
C VAL A 341 -1.07 -16.95 5.26
N ASN A 342 -0.88 -17.90 4.36
CA ASN A 342 -0.52 -17.72 2.97
C ASN A 342 -1.78 -17.91 2.10
N LYS A 343 -1.81 -17.33 0.91
CA LYS A 343 -2.99 -17.37 0.03
C LYS A 343 -2.59 -17.87 -1.35
N THR A 344 -3.26 -18.89 -1.85
CA THR A 344 -2.95 -19.46 -3.18
C THR A 344 -4.15 -19.34 -4.09
N LEU A 345 -4.03 -18.59 -5.19
CA LEU A 345 -4.94 -18.73 -6.31
C LEU A 345 -4.66 -20.10 -6.94
N ALA A 346 -5.63 -20.98 -6.98
CA ALA A 346 -5.53 -22.29 -7.62
C ALA A 346 -6.67 -22.48 -8.61
N VAL A 347 -6.33 -22.93 -9.82
CA VAL A 347 -7.27 -23.30 -10.88
C VAL A 347 -6.99 -24.75 -11.25
N ASP A 348 -7.92 -25.63 -10.90
CA ASP A 348 -7.84 -27.06 -11.22
C ASP A 348 -8.63 -27.34 -12.50
N PHE A 349 -8.06 -28.16 -13.38
CA PHE A 349 -8.65 -28.56 -14.65
C PHE A 349 -9.33 -29.93 -14.56
N ASN A 350 -10.33 -30.15 -15.41
CA ASN A 350 -11.01 -31.45 -15.53
C ASN A 350 -10.27 -32.44 -16.45
N GLN A 351 -9.25 -31.96 -17.17
CA GLN A 351 -8.39 -32.74 -18.04
C GLN A 351 -6.95 -32.19 -18.00
N PRO A 352 -5.93 -33.01 -18.30
CA PRO A 352 -4.56 -32.53 -18.40
C PRO A 352 -4.41 -31.58 -19.59
N LEU A 353 -3.74 -30.45 -19.38
CA LEU A 353 -3.48 -29.44 -20.41
C LEU A 353 -1.98 -29.15 -20.54
N THR A 354 -1.61 -28.60 -21.69
CA THR A 354 -0.29 -27.99 -21.88
C THR A 354 -0.30 -26.56 -21.37
N VAL A 355 0.80 -26.14 -20.76
CA VAL A 355 1.04 -24.74 -20.36
C VAL A 355 2.43 -24.30 -20.80
N VAL A 356 2.60 -23.00 -21.01
CA VAL A 356 3.92 -22.38 -21.12
C VAL A 356 4.07 -21.38 -19.98
N SER A 357 5.06 -21.59 -19.14
CA SER A 357 5.38 -20.75 -17.98
C SER A 357 6.74 -20.07 -18.18
N THR A 358 6.86 -18.80 -17.82
CA THR A 358 8.17 -18.13 -17.76
C THR A 358 9.09 -18.68 -16.67
N LEU A 359 8.53 -19.31 -15.63
CA LEU A 359 9.29 -19.88 -14.52
C LEU A 359 9.79 -21.32 -14.82
N GLU A 360 9.00 -22.09 -15.57
CA GLU A 360 9.21 -23.54 -15.73
C GLU A 360 9.35 -24.00 -17.18
N GLY A 361 9.19 -23.10 -18.16
CA GLY A 361 9.11 -23.45 -19.58
C GLY A 361 7.77 -24.10 -19.95
N GLN A 362 7.76 -24.85 -21.05
CA GLN A 362 6.59 -25.61 -21.51
C GLN A 362 6.46 -26.91 -20.71
N ARG A 363 5.24 -27.22 -20.26
CA ARG A 363 4.91 -28.47 -19.56
C ARG A 363 3.60 -29.05 -20.08
N GLU A 364 3.57 -30.37 -20.16
CA GLU A 364 2.39 -31.16 -20.53
C GLU A 364 1.83 -31.89 -19.30
N GLY A 365 0.59 -32.35 -19.37
CA GLY A 365 -0.03 -33.11 -18.28
C GLY A 365 -0.38 -32.29 -17.04
N VAL A 366 -0.47 -30.95 -17.17
CA VAL A 366 -0.77 -30.06 -16.04
C VAL A 366 -2.26 -30.13 -15.72
N LEU A 367 -2.57 -30.35 -14.44
CA LEU A 367 -3.93 -30.40 -13.88
C LEU A 367 -4.26 -29.19 -13.01
N THR A 368 -3.25 -28.45 -12.57
CA THR A 368 -3.42 -27.25 -11.74
C THR A 368 -2.46 -26.16 -12.18
N VAL A 369 -2.97 -24.95 -12.39
CA VAL A 369 -2.15 -23.73 -12.40
C VAL A 369 -2.44 -22.94 -11.14
N ALA A 370 -1.39 -22.39 -10.53
CA ALA A 370 -1.52 -21.69 -9.28
C ALA A 370 -0.56 -20.50 -9.16
N ASN A 371 -0.92 -19.55 -8.32
CA ASN A 371 -0.10 -18.40 -7.93
C ASN A 371 -0.17 -18.26 -6.39
N HIS A 372 0.96 -18.54 -5.73
CA HIS A 372 1.08 -18.57 -4.27
C HIS A 372 1.62 -17.25 -3.73
N HIS A 373 0.84 -16.60 -2.88
CA HIS A 373 1.23 -15.40 -2.16
C HIS A 373 1.93 -15.75 -0.85
N TRP A 374 3.16 -15.25 -0.70
CA TRP A 374 3.83 -15.19 0.58
C TRP A 374 3.52 -13.85 1.26
N PRO A 375 3.02 -13.85 2.51
CA PRO A 375 2.89 -12.62 3.27
C PRO A 375 4.29 -12.10 3.67
N PRO A 376 4.44 -10.80 4.00
CA PRO A 376 5.74 -10.20 4.29
C PRO A 376 6.62 -10.95 5.30
N PRO A 377 6.08 -11.53 6.40
CA PRO A 377 6.88 -12.33 7.33
C PRO A 377 7.55 -13.56 6.69
N CYS A 378 6.99 -14.09 5.60
CA CYS A 378 7.50 -15.27 4.91
C CYS A 378 8.48 -14.97 3.77
N TRP A 379 8.63 -13.70 3.35
CA TRP A 379 9.44 -13.34 2.17
C TRP A 379 10.90 -13.81 2.26
N SER A 380 11.53 -13.71 3.42
CA SER A 380 12.89 -14.23 3.62
C SER A 380 12.93 -15.71 3.97
N LEU A 381 11.92 -16.24 4.66
CA LEU A 381 11.89 -17.63 5.12
C LEU A 381 11.87 -18.61 3.93
N GLY A 382 11.05 -18.32 2.92
CA GLY A 382 10.97 -19.14 1.71
C GLY A 382 12.20 -19.02 0.83
N HIS A 383 12.91 -17.89 0.88
CA HIS A 383 14.16 -17.70 0.13
C HIS A 383 15.27 -18.61 0.68
N ASP A 384 15.45 -18.62 2.00
CA ASP A 384 16.51 -19.38 2.66
C ASP A 384 16.28 -20.91 2.54
N ALA A 385 15.01 -21.35 2.51
CA ALA A 385 14.64 -22.74 2.27
C ALA A 385 14.81 -23.20 0.80
N GLY A 386 14.80 -22.25 -0.14
CA GLY A 386 14.90 -22.49 -1.59
C GLY A 386 13.56 -22.79 -2.28
N LEU A 387 13.37 -22.23 -3.49
CA LEU A 387 12.11 -22.27 -4.23
C LEU A 387 11.56 -23.68 -4.49
N ALA A 388 12.45 -24.65 -4.74
CA ALA A 388 12.06 -26.03 -5.00
C ALA A 388 11.46 -26.72 -3.76
N SER A 389 12.05 -26.49 -2.58
CA SER A 389 11.56 -27.10 -1.34
C SER A 389 10.21 -26.49 -0.93
N GLU A 390 10.08 -25.17 -1.06
CA GLU A 390 8.83 -24.44 -0.80
C GLU A 390 7.73 -24.85 -1.77
N ARG A 391 8.03 -25.05 -3.06
CA ARG A 391 7.07 -25.61 -4.01
C ARG A 391 6.52 -26.97 -3.55
N LEU A 392 7.40 -27.88 -3.13
CA LEU A 392 6.98 -29.20 -2.65
C LEU A 392 6.11 -29.08 -1.41
N ARG A 393 6.46 -28.17 -0.49
CA ARG A 393 5.70 -27.89 0.73
C ARG A 393 4.31 -27.34 0.40
N VAL A 394 4.22 -26.31 -0.43
CA VAL A 394 2.95 -25.70 -0.87
C VAL A 394 2.08 -26.74 -1.56
N CYS A 395 2.61 -27.51 -2.52
CA CYS A 395 1.84 -28.55 -3.21
C CYS A 395 1.30 -29.60 -2.23
N ARG A 396 2.12 -30.04 -1.27
CA ARG A 396 1.71 -31.00 -0.22
C ARG A 396 0.56 -30.45 0.62
N VAL A 397 0.68 -29.21 1.12
CA VAL A 397 -0.36 -28.57 1.94
C VAL A 397 -1.66 -28.39 1.15
N LEU A 398 -1.57 -28.00 -0.11
CA LEU A 398 -2.75 -27.85 -0.99
C LEU A 398 -3.37 -29.19 -1.40
N GLY A 399 -2.69 -30.32 -1.18
CA GLY A 399 -3.09 -31.63 -1.67
C GLY A 399 -3.02 -31.71 -3.20
N ARG A 400 -1.90 -31.27 -3.79
CA ARG A 400 -1.61 -31.36 -5.22
C ARG A 400 -0.26 -32.02 -5.47
N ARG A 401 -0.12 -32.63 -6.64
CA ARG A 401 1.14 -33.24 -7.09
C ARG A 401 2.01 -32.20 -7.79
N PRO A 402 3.29 -32.02 -7.40
CA PRO A 402 4.21 -31.10 -8.06
C PRO A 402 4.36 -31.36 -9.57
N GLU A 403 4.28 -32.61 -9.99
CA GLU A 403 4.47 -33.07 -11.38
C GLU A 403 3.34 -32.62 -12.30
N THR A 404 2.15 -32.36 -11.74
CA THR A 404 0.96 -31.91 -12.49
C THR A 404 0.50 -30.51 -12.10
N THR A 405 1.31 -29.77 -11.35
CA THR A 405 1.00 -28.40 -10.89
C THR A 405 2.03 -27.44 -11.44
N ALA A 406 1.61 -26.40 -12.16
CA ALA A 406 2.47 -25.25 -12.51
C ALA A 406 2.20 -24.14 -11.48
N LEU A 407 3.25 -23.73 -10.75
CA LEU A 407 3.10 -22.88 -9.56
C LEU A 407 3.97 -21.64 -9.69
N LEU A 408 3.33 -20.47 -9.71
CA LEU A 408 3.99 -19.18 -9.55
C LEU A 408 4.02 -18.77 -8.09
N PHE A 409 4.91 -17.83 -7.76
CA PHE A 409 5.03 -17.21 -6.45
C PHE A 409 4.96 -15.70 -6.58
N THR A 410 4.31 -15.05 -5.62
CA THR A 410 4.14 -13.59 -5.61
C THR A 410 4.22 -13.00 -4.20
N GLY A 411 4.75 -11.79 -4.10
CA GLY A 411 4.60 -10.96 -2.89
C GLY A 411 3.34 -10.10 -2.90
N ALA A 412 2.66 -9.97 -4.05
CA ALA A 412 1.38 -9.25 -4.14
C ALA A 412 0.25 -10.09 -3.53
N ASP A 413 -0.62 -9.47 -2.75
CA ASP A 413 -1.68 -10.18 -2.03
C ASP A 413 -2.73 -10.69 -3.02
N VAL A 414 -2.97 -12.00 -3.01
CA VAL A 414 -3.94 -12.65 -3.90
C VAL A 414 -5.38 -12.22 -3.60
N ASP A 415 -5.69 -11.66 -2.43
CA ASP A 415 -7.00 -11.02 -2.22
C ASP A 415 -7.22 -9.79 -3.11
N ARG A 416 -6.14 -9.21 -3.64
CA ARG A 416 -6.15 -8.08 -4.58
C ARG A 416 -6.11 -8.53 -6.05
N LEU A 417 -6.34 -9.82 -6.31
CA LEU A 417 -6.43 -10.40 -7.65
C LEU A 417 -7.38 -9.59 -8.55
N SER A 418 -6.88 -9.24 -9.74
CA SER A 418 -7.71 -8.79 -10.86
C SER A 418 -8.09 -9.98 -11.74
N VAL A 419 -9.35 -10.04 -12.11
CA VAL A 419 -9.90 -11.05 -13.03
C VAL A 419 -10.53 -10.30 -14.21
N GLN A 420 -9.87 -10.35 -15.36
CA GLN A 420 -10.32 -9.62 -16.55
C GLN A 420 -10.68 -10.59 -17.66
N GLN A 421 -11.94 -10.51 -18.11
CA GLN A 421 -12.42 -11.27 -19.25
C GLN A 421 -12.68 -10.34 -20.44
N ARG A 422 -12.26 -10.76 -21.63
CA ARG A 422 -12.56 -10.09 -22.90
C ARG A 422 -13.10 -11.09 -23.89
N ASN A 423 -14.17 -10.69 -24.58
CA ASN A 423 -14.91 -11.56 -25.49
C ASN A 423 -15.03 -10.92 -26.88
N HIS A 424 -14.96 -11.74 -27.91
CA HIS A 424 -15.31 -11.35 -29.27
C HIS A 424 -15.94 -12.53 -30.00
N ARG A 425 -17.24 -12.44 -30.29
CA ARG A 425 -18.05 -13.58 -30.78
C ARG A 425 -17.85 -14.78 -29.84
N GLU A 426 -17.44 -15.92 -30.37
CA GLU A 426 -17.14 -17.13 -29.62
C GLU A 426 -15.78 -17.12 -28.89
N MET A 427 -14.89 -16.17 -29.14
CA MET A 427 -13.58 -16.09 -28.47
C MET A 427 -13.68 -15.43 -27.10
N ALA A 428 -13.12 -16.05 -26.08
CA ALA A 428 -13.01 -15.53 -24.72
C ALA A 428 -11.59 -15.69 -24.19
N VAL A 429 -11.06 -14.62 -23.60
CA VAL A 429 -9.77 -14.60 -22.90
C VAL A 429 -10.01 -14.15 -21.47
N THR A 430 -9.44 -14.88 -20.52
CA THR A 430 -9.41 -14.53 -19.10
C THR A 430 -7.97 -14.34 -18.63
N ALA A 431 -7.68 -13.18 -18.05
CA ALA A 431 -6.41 -12.89 -17.40
C ALA A 431 -6.62 -12.78 -15.88
N LEU A 432 -5.90 -13.59 -15.12
CA LEU A 432 -5.83 -13.55 -13.66
C LEU A 432 -4.52 -12.87 -13.28
N VAL A 433 -4.58 -11.66 -12.71
CA VAL A 433 -3.40 -10.81 -12.52
C VAL A 433 -3.24 -10.40 -11.06
N THR A 434 -2.05 -10.64 -10.52
CA THR A 434 -1.58 -10.03 -9.26
C THR A 434 -0.42 -9.12 -9.60
N ALA A 435 -0.35 -7.91 -9.04
CA ALA A 435 0.71 -6.95 -9.34
C ALA A 435 1.07 -6.16 -8.09
N GLY A 436 2.37 -5.96 -7.84
CA GLY A 436 2.89 -5.02 -6.85
C GLY A 436 4.16 -4.37 -7.39
N ILE A 437 4.28 -3.04 -7.28
CA ILE A 437 5.32 -2.26 -7.98
C ILE A 437 6.07 -1.23 -7.14
N GLU A 438 5.65 -0.96 -5.90
CA GLU A 438 6.19 0.17 -5.10
C GLU A 438 7.70 0.10 -4.84
N SER A 439 8.22 -1.07 -4.48
CA SER A 439 9.61 -1.21 -4.02
C SER A 439 10.55 -1.85 -5.05
N ASN A 440 10.01 -2.36 -6.15
CA ASN A 440 10.71 -3.32 -7.00
C ASN A 440 10.42 -3.16 -8.49
N ALA A 441 9.75 -2.09 -8.91
CA ALA A 441 9.57 -1.77 -10.32
C ALA A 441 10.95 -1.62 -10.99
N ARG A 442 11.13 -2.27 -12.14
CA ARG A 442 12.40 -2.29 -12.88
C ARG A 442 12.22 -1.86 -14.33
N ARG A 443 13.26 -1.26 -14.88
CA ARG A 443 13.44 -0.99 -16.30
C ARG A 443 14.40 -2.01 -16.90
N ALA A 444 13.88 -2.87 -17.76
CA ALA A 444 14.67 -3.82 -18.53
C ALA A 444 15.73 -3.10 -19.39
N GLY A 445 16.94 -3.66 -19.44
CA GLY A 445 18.09 -3.11 -20.17
C GLY A 445 18.78 -1.93 -19.47
N CYS A 446 18.41 -1.58 -18.24
CA CYS A 446 18.99 -0.45 -17.50
C CYS A 446 19.36 -0.82 -16.06
N ASP A 447 18.42 -1.41 -15.33
CA ASP A 447 18.61 -1.66 -13.90
C ASP A 447 19.41 -2.95 -13.68
N ALA A 448 20.36 -2.91 -12.74
CA ALA A 448 21.09 -4.10 -12.34
C ALA A 448 20.16 -5.11 -11.65
N GLY A 449 20.29 -6.38 -12.01
CA GLY A 449 19.62 -7.48 -11.33
C GLY A 449 20.31 -7.79 -10.01
N HIS A 450 19.53 -7.87 -8.93
CA HIS A 450 19.95 -8.44 -7.64
C HIS A 450 19.17 -9.73 -7.37
N TRP A 451 19.65 -10.52 -6.41
CA TRP A 451 18.99 -11.77 -6.03
C TRP A 451 17.59 -11.52 -5.46
N TYR A 452 16.72 -12.49 -5.73
CA TYR A 452 15.25 -12.50 -5.69
C TYR A 452 14.58 -11.86 -4.46
N GLU A 453 13.63 -10.95 -4.68
CA GLU A 453 12.63 -10.52 -3.68
C GLU A 453 11.21 -10.78 -4.23
N PRO A 454 10.30 -11.40 -3.44
CA PRO A 454 8.91 -11.61 -3.85
C PRO A 454 8.09 -10.32 -3.74
N GLY A 455 7.53 -9.95 -4.88
CA GLY A 455 6.67 -8.78 -5.13
C GLY A 455 6.68 -8.71 -6.65
N THR A 456 5.57 -8.98 -7.34
CA THR A 456 5.69 -9.17 -8.78
C THR A 456 4.38 -9.04 -9.52
N ILE A 457 4.48 -8.82 -10.83
CA ILE A 457 3.37 -8.94 -11.76
C ILE A 457 3.32 -10.38 -12.26
N ASN A 458 2.38 -11.14 -11.72
CA ASN A 458 2.08 -12.49 -12.21
C ASN A 458 0.77 -12.50 -12.99
N ILE A 459 0.78 -13.17 -14.15
CA ILE A 459 -0.36 -13.26 -15.05
C ILE A 459 -0.62 -14.74 -15.37
N ILE A 460 -1.82 -15.24 -15.09
CA ILE A 460 -2.30 -16.52 -15.61
C ILE A 460 -3.30 -16.21 -16.72
N LEU A 461 -2.95 -16.58 -17.95
CA LEU A 461 -3.73 -16.34 -19.15
C LEU A 461 -4.43 -17.63 -19.60
N MET A 462 -5.74 -17.54 -19.79
CA MET A 462 -6.60 -18.67 -20.11
C MET A 462 -7.55 -18.29 -21.25
N THR A 463 -7.89 -19.23 -22.12
CA THR A 463 -8.75 -18.97 -23.28
C THR A 463 -9.68 -20.16 -23.52
N ASN A 464 -10.89 -19.90 -24.01
CA ASN A 464 -11.82 -20.96 -24.43
C ASN A 464 -11.48 -21.55 -25.82
N MET A 465 -10.36 -21.15 -26.41
CA MET A 465 -9.81 -21.68 -27.65
C MET A 465 -8.59 -22.55 -27.34
N GLN A 466 -8.25 -23.47 -28.25
CA GLN A 466 -7.06 -24.31 -28.13
C GLN A 466 -5.88 -23.65 -28.85
N LEU A 467 -4.98 -23.04 -28.10
CA LEU A 467 -3.78 -22.41 -28.62
C LEU A 467 -2.75 -23.47 -29.06
N SER A 468 -2.21 -23.33 -30.27
CA SER A 468 -1.03 -24.10 -30.67
C SER A 468 0.21 -23.69 -29.84
N PRO A 469 1.30 -24.48 -29.84
CA PRO A 469 2.56 -24.08 -29.21
C PRO A 469 3.09 -22.72 -29.71
N ARG A 470 2.92 -22.44 -31.01
CA ARG A 470 3.23 -21.14 -31.61
C ARG A 470 2.33 -20.03 -31.07
N ALA A 471 1.03 -20.28 -30.95
CA ALA A 471 0.11 -19.29 -30.40
C ALA A 471 0.38 -19.00 -28.92
N MET A 472 0.65 -20.02 -28.09
CA MET A 472 1.00 -19.85 -26.68
C MET A 472 2.27 -19.01 -26.50
N THR A 473 3.32 -19.27 -27.29
CA THR A 473 4.57 -18.49 -27.23
C THR A 473 4.37 -17.06 -27.73
N ARG A 474 3.55 -16.84 -28.76
CA ARG A 474 3.17 -15.47 -29.18
C ARG A 474 2.36 -14.73 -28.13
N ALA A 475 1.48 -15.41 -27.41
CA ALA A 475 0.68 -14.82 -26.33
C ALA A 475 1.57 -14.27 -25.20
N LEU A 476 2.69 -14.93 -24.87
CA LEU A 476 3.66 -14.41 -23.88
C LEU A 476 4.22 -13.04 -24.28
N VAL A 477 4.58 -12.87 -25.56
CA VAL A 477 5.09 -11.59 -26.08
C VAL A 477 4.01 -10.52 -25.96
N THR A 478 2.80 -10.79 -26.44
CA THR A 478 1.68 -9.85 -26.40
C THR A 478 1.29 -9.47 -24.97
N ALA A 479 1.27 -10.43 -24.03
CA ALA A 479 1.03 -10.15 -22.62
C ALA A 479 2.15 -9.28 -22.00
N THR A 480 3.41 -9.51 -22.39
CA THR A 480 4.56 -8.73 -21.90
C THR A 480 4.52 -7.28 -22.39
N GLU A 481 4.20 -7.07 -23.66
CA GLU A 481 4.02 -5.74 -24.27
C GLU A 481 2.85 -4.99 -23.61
N ALA A 482 1.70 -5.66 -23.45
CA ALA A 482 0.51 -5.08 -22.81
C ALA A 482 0.74 -4.69 -21.35
N LYS A 483 1.46 -5.53 -20.59
CA LYS A 483 1.91 -5.21 -19.23
C LYS A 483 2.79 -3.95 -19.26
N SER A 484 3.82 -3.92 -20.10
CA SER A 484 4.74 -2.77 -20.17
C SER A 484 4.02 -1.48 -20.52
N ALA A 485 3.07 -1.52 -21.46
CA ALA A 485 2.23 -0.39 -21.82
C ALA A 485 1.35 0.06 -20.64
N ALA A 486 0.76 -0.86 -19.88
CA ALA A 486 -0.01 -0.53 -18.68
C ALA A 486 0.82 0.18 -17.60
N LEU A 487 2.09 -0.21 -17.39
CA LEU A 487 2.99 0.53 -16.50
C LEU A 487 3.31 1.94 -17.02
N GLN A 488 3.50 2.09 -18.32
CA GLN A 488 3.77 3.40 -18.94
C GLN A 488 2.56 4.33 -18.84
N ASP A 489 1.36 3.83 -19.11
CA ASP A 489 0.10 4.59 -18.96
C ASP A 489 -0.10 5.09 -17.52
N LEU A 490 0.39 4.32 -16.54
CA LEU A 490 0.35 4.67 -15.12
C LEU A 490 1.55 5.50 -14.68
N ASP A 491 2.48 5.86 -15.56
CA ASP A 491 3.71 6.59 -15.22
C ASP A 491 4.56 5.89 -14.13
N ILE A 492 4.59 4.57 -14.10
CA ILE A 492 5.36 3.82 -13.09
C ILE A 492 6.86 3.99 -13.34
N ARG A 493 7.60 4.38 -12.29
CA ARG A 493 9.05 4.64 -12.35
C ARG A 493 9.86 3.48 -11.80
N SER A 494 11.08 3.33 -12.29
CA SER A 494 12.02 2.34 -11.75
C SER A 494 12.38 2.71 -10.31
N SER A 495 12.32 1.73 -9.41
CA SER A 495 12.71 1.90 -8.01
C SER A 495 14.23 2.11 -7.84
N VAL A 496 15.03 1.84 -8.88
CA VAL A 496 16.49 2.04 -8.87
C VAL A 496 16.91 3.27 -9.66
N ALA A 497 16.25 3.52 -10.80
CA ALA A 497 16.49 4.68 -11.65
C ALA A 497 15.18 5.46 -11.87
N PRO A 498 14.72 6.27 -10.89
CA PRO A 498 13.38 6.88 -10.93
C PRO A 498 13.12 7.84 -12.11
N HIS A 499 14.18 8.31 -12.77
CA HIS A 499 14.10 9.09 -14.00
C HIS A 499 13.72 8.25 -15.24
N ARG A 500 13.64 6.92 -15.13
CA ARG A 500 13.26 6.02 -16.23
C ARG A 500 11.91 5.35 -15.94
N PRO A 501 11.01 5.25 -16.94
CA PRO A 501 9.79 4.47 -16.77
C PRO A 501 10.11 2.98 -16.68
N ALA A 502 9.41 2.28 -15.79
CA ALA A 502 9.52 0.85 -15.58
C ALA A 502 8.82 0.04 -16.70
N THR A 503 9.26 -1.20 -16.90
CA THR A 503 8.67 -2.13 -17.88
C THR A 503 8.05 -3.36 -17.22
N GLY A 504 8.21 -3.49 -15.91
CA GLY A 504 7.72 -4.62 -15.12
C GLY A 504 8.37 -4.64 -13.74
N THR A 505 8.38 -5.81 -13.12
CA THR A 505 9.21 -6.11 -11.95
C THR A 505 10.35 -7.06 -12.36
N GLY A 506 11.43 -7.10 -11.57
CA GLY A 506 12.56 -8.00 -11.83
C GLY A 506 12.20 -9.51 -11.79
N THR A 507 10.98 -9.86 -11.38
CA THR A 507 10.54 -11.24 -11.11
C THR A 507 9.21 -11.60 -11.78
N ASP A 508 8.77 -10.82 -12.78
CA ASP A 508 7.49 -11.03 -13.46
C ASP A 508 7.34 -12.44 -14.03
N ASN A 509 6.21 -13.09 -13.79
CA ASN A 509 5.92 -14.39 -14.38
C ASN A 509 4.57 -14.46 -15.11
N ILE A 510 4.55 -15.24 -16.19
CA ILE A 510 3.34 -15.47 -16.99
C ILE A 510 3.17 -16.96 -17.22
N ILE A 511 1.96 -17.47 -16.97
CA ILE A 511 1.50 -18.78 -17.44
C ILE A 511 0.48 -18.56 -18.55
N VAL A 512 0.69 -19.19 -19.70
CA VAL A 512 -0.32 -19.32 -20.75
C VAL A 512 -0.83 -20.76 -20.75
N VAL A 513 -2.12 -20.93 -20.52
CA VAL A 513 -2.80 -22.23 -20.59
C VAL A 513 -3.26 -22.46 -22.02
N GLN A 514 -3.02 -23.67 -22.56
CA GLN A 514 -3.41 -24.04 -23.92
C GLN A 514 -4.88 -23.78 -24.21
N GLY A 515 -5.75 -23.99 -23.22
CA GLY A 515 -7.20 -23.94 -23.38
C GLY A 515 -7.75 -25.18 -24.07
N ALA A 516 -9.05 -25.21 -24.26
CA ALA A 516 -9.76 -26.28 -24.96
C ALA A 516 -10.87 -25.68 -25.79
N GLY A 517 -11.00 -26.10 -27.05
CA GLY A 517 -11.97 -25.55 -28.00
C GLY A 517 -11.41 -25.52 -29.42
N THR A 518 -11.87 -24.57 -30.23
CA THR A 518 -11.40 -24.41 -31.61
C THR A 518 -9.91 -24.06 -31.63
N ALA A 519 -9.15 -24.74 -32.51
CA ALA A 519 -7.72 -24.52 -32.63
C ALA A 519 -7.39 -23.14 -33.20
N ILE A 520 -6.42 -22.44 -32.57
CA ILE A 520 -5.90 -21.15 -33.02
C ILE A 520 -4.37 -21.20 -33.04
N ASP A 521 -3.78 -20.76 -34.15
CA ASP A 521 -2.33 -20.80 -34.36
C ASP A 521 -1.63 -19.42 -34.26
N ASN A 522 -2.38 -18.35 -33.98
CA ASN A 522 -1.82 -17.01 -33.84
C ASN A 522 -2.47 -16.22 -32.70
N ALA A 523 -1.63 -15.64 -31.85
CA ALA A 523 -2.01 -14.76 -30.74
C ALA A 523 -1.18 -13.46 -30.70
N GLY A 524 -0.54 -13.07 -31.82
CA GLY A 524 0.20 -11.81 -31.91
C GLY A 524 -0.72 -10.58 -32.07
N GLY A 525 -0.17 -9.38 -31.92
CA GLY A 525 -0.92 -8.11 -31.90
C GLY A 525 -1.83 -7.81 -33.11
N HIS A 526 -1.56 -8.39 -34.29
CA HIS A 526 -2.44 -8.26 -35.47
C HIS A 526 -3.62 -9.26 -35.50
N SER A 527 -3.67 -10.19 -34.55
CA SER A 527 -4.75 -11.19 -34.45
C SER A 527 -5.80 -10.75 -33.45
N LYS A 528 -7.06 -11.17 -33.64
CA LYS A 528 -8.12 -10.91 -32.67
C LYS A 528 -7.82 -11.51 -31.30
N MET A 529 -7.26 -12.72 -31.27
CA MET A 529 -6.83 -13.37 -30.02
C MET A 529 -5.76 -12.52 -29.31
N GLY A 530 -4.75 -12.04 -30.03
CA GLY A 530 -3.73 -11.15 -29.48
C GLY A 530 -4.30 -9.83 -28.95
N GLN A 531 -5.24 -9.21 -29.67
CA GLN A 531 -5.96 -8.02 -29.18
C GLN A 531 -6.66 -8.30 -27.84
N LEU A 532 -7.45 -9.38 -27.73
CA LEU A 532 -8.18 -9.72 -26.51
C LEU A 532 -7.22 -9.98 -25.33
N ILE A 533 -6.09 -10.65 -25.59
CA ILE A 533 -5.03 -10.87 -24.61
C ILE A 533 -4.46 -9.53 -24.14
N ALA A 534 -4.09 -8.64 -25.06
CA ALA A 534 -3.50 -7.35 -24.71
C ALA A 534 -4.48 -6.50 -23.89
N GLU A 535 -5.75 -6.44 -24.27
CA GLU A 535 -6.79 -5.70 -23.55
C GLU A 535 -7.05 -6.26 -22.15
N ALA A 536 -7.16 -7.58 -22.01
CA ALA A 536 -7.37 -8.25 -20.73
C ALA A 536 -6.17 -8.05 -19.79
N VAL A 537 -4.95 -8.22 -20.30
CA VAL A 537 -3.72 -8.06 -19.52
C VAL A 537 -3.52 -6.60 -19.11
N ALA A 538 -3.65 -5.64 -20.03
CA ALA A 538 -3.44 -4.23 -19.70
C ALA A 538 -4.45 -3.72 -18.66
N ALA A 539 -5.73 -4.11 -18.79
CA ALA A 539 -6.73 -3.82 -17.77
C ALA A 539 -6.42 -4.52 -16.45
N GLY A 540 -5.99 -5.78 -16.50
CA GLY A 540 -5.73 -6.58 -15.31
C GLY A 540 -4.53 -6.08 -14.51
N VAL A 541 -3.48 -5.66 -15.19
CA VAL A 541 -2.30 -5.03 -14.56
C VAL A 541 -2.68 -3.69 -13.91
N ARG A 542 -3.42 -2.82 -14.61
CA ARG A 542 -3.86 -1.53 -14.03
C ARG A 542 -4.73 -1.72 -12.79
N GLU A 543 -5.71 -2.62 -12.87
CA GLU A 543 -6.59 -2.90 -11.74
C GLU A 543 -5.83 -3.56 -10.58
N ALA A 544 -4.95 -4.52 -10.85
CA ALA A 544 -4.16 -5.18 -9.81
C ALA A 544 -3.20 -4.20 -9.11
N ILE A 545 -2.53 -3.30 -9.85
CA ILE A 545 -1.69 -2.25 -9.27
C ILE A 545 -2.54 -1.32 -8.40
N PHE A 546 -3.72 -0.90 -8.86
CA PHE A 546 -4.62 -0.09 -8.05
C PHE A 546 -5.02 -0.83 -6.77
N ARG A 547 -5.51 -2.07 -6.86
CA ARG A 547 -5.93 -2.87 -5.69
C ARG A 547 -4.79 -3.21 -4.74
N GLN A 548 -3.54 -3.26 -5.19
CA GLN A 548 -2.39 -3.60 -4.35
C GLN A 548 -1.75 -2.35 -3.73
N ASN A 549 -1.54 -1.30 -4.52
CA ASN A 549 -0.71 -0.13 -4.18
C ASN A 549 -1.50 1.18 -4.11
N GLY A 550 -2.80 1.19 -4.43
CA GLY A 550 -3.61 2.41 -4.51
C GLY A 550 -3.22 3.34 -5.68
N ILE A 551 -2.36 2.87 -6.59
CA ILE A 551 -1.84 3.69 -7.69
C ILE A 551 -2.81 3.67 -8.87
N ALA A 552 -3.34 4.85 -9.18
CA ALA A 552 -4.15 5.12 -10.36
C ALA A 552 -3.44 6.12 -11.29
N ALA A 553 -3.90 6.23 -12.55
CA ALA A 553 -3.36 7.19 -13.50
C ALA A 553 -3.51 8.63 -13.00
N ARG A 554 -4.68 8.95 -12.42
CA ARG A 554 -4.90 10.20 -11.69
C ARG A 554 -4.52 9.97 -10.23
N ARG A 555 -3.43 10.58 -9.78
CA ARG A 555 -2.99 10.56 -8.38
C ARG A 555 -2.31 11.88 -8.00
N PRO A 556 -2.24 12.23 -6.69
CA PRO A 556 -1.69 13.50 -6.24
C PRO A 556 -0.27 13.73 -6.78
N LEU A 557 0.03 14.97 -7.18
CA LEU A 557 1.34 15.34 -7.70
C LEU A 557 2.47 15.02 -6.71
N VAL A 558 2.23 15.28 -5.42
CA VAL A 558 3.18 14.97 -4.34
C VAL A 558 3.57 13.49 -4.35
N GLN A 559 2.64 12.58 -4.65
CA GLN A 559 2.93 11.15 -4.77
C GLN A 559 3.80 10.86 -6.00
N ARG A 560 3.48 11.43 -7.17
CA ARG A 560 4.28 11.28 -8.40
C ARG A 560 5.71 11.83 -8.23
N MET A 561 5.86 12.91 -7.49
CA MET A 561 7.16 13.47 -7.12
C MET A 561 7.93 12.51 -6.20
N ALA A 562 7.27 11.96 -5.17
CA ALA A 562 7.89 10.99 -4.27
C ALA A 562 8.35 9.72 -5.00
N GLU A 563 7.59 9.22 -5.97
CA GLU A 563 7.97 8.10 -6.86
C GLU A 563 9.23 8.39 -7.69
N ARG A 564 9.56 9.67 -7.91
CA ARG A 564 10.79 10.12 -8.56
C ARG A 564 11.93 10.42 -7.57
N GLY A 565 11.74 10.09 -6.29
CA GLY A 565 12.70 10.37 -5.24
C GLY A 565 12.68 11.82 -4.74
N VAL A 566 11.61 12.57 -5.02
CA VAL A 566 11.47 13.98 -4.64
C VAL A 566 10.53 14.09 -3.45
N ASN A 567 11.10 14.26 -2.26
CA ASN A 567 10.34 14.45 -1.02
C ASN A 567 10.28 15.94 -0.68
N LEU A 568 9.06 16.48 -0.66
CA LEU A 568 8.79 17.90 -0.40
C LEU A 568 9.43 18.41 0.90
N TRP A 569 9.33 17.65 1.98
CA TRP A 569 9.77 18.07 3.30
C TRP A 569 11.30 18.01 3.44
N ASN A 570 11.96 17.04 2.81
CA ASN A 570 13.42 17.00 2.74
C ASN A 570 13.96 18.22 2.00
N MET A 571 13.30 18.62 0.91
CA MET A 571 13.70 19.78 0.11
C MET A 571 13.61 21.09 0.88
N VAL A 572 12.55 21.25 1.68
CA VAL A 572 12.37 22.42 2.54
C VAL A 572 13.39 22.43 3.67
N ALA A 573 13.75 21.26 4.21
CA ALA A 573 14.78 21.14 5.25
C ALA A 573 16.18 21.58 4.77
N ASP A 574 16.53 21.32 3.50
CA ASP A 574 17.83 21.67 2.91
C ASP A 574 18.02 23.18 2.64
N THR A 575 16.97 23.99 2.79
CA THR A 575 17.04 25.46 2.62
C THR A 575 17.77 26.11 3.81
N SER A 576 18.69 27.06 3.55
CA SER A 576 19.53 27.76 4.54
C SER A 576 18.77 28.78 5.40
N CYS A 577 17.47 28.61 5.60
CA CYS A 577 16.72 29.57 6.39
C CYS A 577 17.02 29.35 7.88
N ASP A 578 17.71 30.32 8.48
CA ASP A 578 18.28 30.30 9.84
C ASP A 578 17.25 30.33 10.99
N CYS A 579 16.01 29.89 10.75
CA CYS A 579 15.04 29.70 11.83
C CYS A 579 14.06 28.56 11.50
N ALA A 580 13.96 27.61 12.42
CA ALA A 580 13.13 26.42 12.28
C ALA A 580 11.64 26.72 11.99
N GLY A 581 11.11 27.85 12.49
CA GLY A 581 9.72 28.27 12.24
C GLY A 581 9.42 28.62 10.78
N ARG A 582 10.35 29.25 10.05
CA ARG A 582 10.14 29.62 8.62
C ARG A 582 10.16 28.41 7.69
N ARG A 583 10.87 27.33 8.06
CA ARG A 583 10.96 26.11 7.25
C ARG A 583 9.63 25.35 7.24
N GLY A 584 9.00 25.17 8.39
CA GLY A 584 7.66 24.57 8.47
C GLY A 584 6.65 25.33 7.61
N GLU A 585 6.56 26.66 7.79
CA GLU A 585 5.64 27.51 7.03
C GLU A 585 5.84 27.44 5.50
N LEU A 586 7.10 27.40 5.03
CA LEU A 586 7.42 27.29 3.61
C LEU A 586 6.94 25.95 3.02
N GLY A 587 7.17 24.84 3.73
CA GLY A 587 6.72 23.51 3.30
C GLY A 587 5.19 23.42 3.19
N ILE A 588 4.49 23.98 4.19
CA ILE A 588 3.02 24.07 4.21
C ILE A 588 2.50 24.89 3.02
N ALA A 589 3.11 26.04 2.74
CA ALA A 589 2.70 26.89 1.63
C ALA A 589 2.94 26.23 0.27
N LEU A 590 4.09 25.59 0.08
CA LEU A 590 4.41 24.88 -1.15
C LEU A 590 3.46 23.69 -1.37
N GLU A 591 3.17 22.94 -0.31
CA GLU A 591 2.20 21.84 -0.35
C GLU A 591 0.82 22.33 -0.81
N ARG A 592 0.33 23.45 -0.28
CA ARG A 592 -0.95 24.04 -0.68
C ARG A 592 -0.98 24.44 -2.16
N LEU A 593 0.08 25.08 -2.67
CA LEU A 593 0.17 25.44 -4.09
C LEU A 593 0.18 24.19 -4.98
N LEU A 594 0.90 23.13 -4.59
CA LEU A 594 0.96 21.88 -5.34
C LEU A 594 -0.39 21.14 -5.43
N LEU A 595 -1.36 21.51 -4.57
CA LEU A 595 -2.71 20.97 -4.64
C LEU A 595 -3.62 21.75 -5.61
N GLU A 596 -3.19 22.90 -6.14
CA GLU A 596 -3.94 23.65 -7.15
C GLU A 596 -3.62 23.15 -8.57
N ASP A 597 -4.65 22.96 -9.41
CA ASP A 597 -4.51 22.39 -10.75
C ASP A 597 -3.52 23.17 -11.65
N ARG A 598 -3.49 24.50 -11.50
CA ARG A 598 -2.60 25.40 -12.23
C ARG A 598 -1.10 25.09 -12.02
N TYR A 599 -0.68 24.90 -10.77
CA TYR A 599 0.71 24.59 -10.44
C TYR A 599 1.02 23.11 -10.66
N THR A 600 -0.02 22.25 -10.59
CA THR A 600 0.10 20.85 -10.95
C THR A 600 0.59 20.69 -12.39
N GLY A 601 -0.07 21.34 -13.35
CA GLY A 601 0.34 21.29 -14.77
C GLY A 601 1.75 21.84 -15.03
N PHE A 602 2.17 22.86 -14.29
CA PHE A 602 3.53 23.42 -14.37
C PHE A 602 4.60 22.41 -13.95
N ILE A 603 4.41 21.73 -12.81
CA ILE A 603 5.35 20.72 -12.32
C ILE A 603 5.34 19.47 -13.20
N GLU A 604 4.18 19.06 -13.73
CA GLU A 604 4.11 17.95 -14.70
C GLU A 604 4.91 18.23 -15.98
N ALA A 605 4.83 19.45 -16.50
CA ALA A 605 5.64 19.87 -17.64
C ALA A 605 7.14 19.83 -17.30
N ALA A 606 7.53 20.25 -16.08
CA ALA A 606 8.91 20.16 -15.60
C ALA A 606 9.43 18.72 -15.57
N MET A 607 8.63 17.79 -15.01
CA MET A 607 8.98 16.36 -14.96
C MET A 607 9.09 15.73 -16.37
N ALA A 608 8.22 16.13 -17.30
CA ALA A 608 8.28 15.66 -18.69
C ALA A 608 9.54 16.19 -19.42
N LEU A 609 9.95 17.42 -19.15
CA LEU A 609 11.20 17.99 -19.66
C LEU A 609 12.41 17.24 -19.10
N ASP A 610 12.43 16.92 -17.81
CA ASP A 610 13.50 16.11 -17.21
C ASP A 610 13.60 14.73 -17.86
N ASP A 611 12.46 14.07 -18.12
CA ASP A 611 12.44 12.80 -18.86
C ASP A 611 12.99 12.95 -20.29
N ALA A 612 12.72 14.08 -20.95
CA ALA A 612 13.27 14.38 -22.27
C ALA A 612 14.78 14.67 -22.23
N GLN A 613 15.26 15.39 -21.23
CA GLN A 613 16.69 15.66 -21.01
C GLN A 613 17.47 14.39 -20.69
N ALA A 614 16.94 13.54 -19.79
CA ALA A 614 17.55 12.26 -19.46
C ALA A 614 17.64 11.30 -20.66
N ALA A 615 16.72 11.44 -21.62
CA ALA A 615 16.73 10.72 -22.89
C ALA A 615 17.56 11.39 -24.00
N GLY A 616 18.21 12.53 -23.72
CA GLY A 616 18.99 13.30 -24.70
C GLY A 616 18.14 13.97 -25.80
N ARG A 617 16.82 14.06 -25.61
CA ARG A 617 15.88 14.64 -26.58
C ARG A 617 15.71 16.16 -26.41
N GLN A 618 16.07 16.69 -25.25
CA GLN A 618 16.02 18.12 -24.95
C GLN A 618 17.30 18.55 -24.23
N THR A 619 17.80 19.73 -24.55
CA THR A 619 19.00 20.30 -23.91
C THR A 619 18.81 21.77 -23.48
N ASP A 620 18.02 22.54 -24.22
CA ASP A 620 17.72 23.95 -23.89
C ASP A 620 16.50 24.08 -22.98
N LEU A 621 16.65 24.83 -21.89
CA LEU A 621 15.59 25.14 -20.92
C LEU A 621 15.25 26.64 -20.87
N SER A 622 15.77 27.46 -21.78
CA SER A 622 15.61 28.92 -21.78
C SER A 622 14.15 29.39 -21.73
N LEU A 623 13.28 28.77 -22.52
CA LEU A 623 11.84 29.04 -22.51
C LEU A 623 11.17 28.61 -21.19
N PHE A 624 11.62 27.49 -20.63
CA PHE A 624 11.14 27.00 -19.35
C PHE A 624 11.55 27.94 -18.20
N ASP A 625 12.74 28.55 -18.27
CA ASP A 625 13.19 29.56 -17.30
C ASP A 625 12.34 30.82 -17.32
N ALA A 626 11.88 31.24 -18.50
CA ALA A 626 10.94 32.34 -18.61
C ALA A 626 9.60 32.01 -17.92
N TRP A 627 9.10 30.79 -18.09
CA TRP A 627 7.89 30.33 -17.40
C TRP A 627 8.10 30.25 -15.88
N CYS A 628 9.26 29.77 -15.42
CA CYS A 628 9.62 29.78 -14.00
C CYS A 628 9.55 31.19 -13.39
N ARG A 629 10.14 32.20 -14.06
CA ARG A 629 10.07 33.60 -13.60
C ARG A 629 8.63 34.12 -13.53
N GLN A 630 7.79 33.77 -14.51
CA GLN A 630 6.38 34.17 -14.52
C GLN A 630 5.61 33.55 -13.34
N VAL A 631 5.80 32.25 -13.08
CA VAL A 631 5.15 31.55 -11.96
C VAL A 631 5.58 32.13 -10.62
N ALA A 632 6.86 32.40 -10.43
CA ALA A 632 7.38 33.03 -9.20
C ALA A 632 6.75 34.41 -8.96
N ALA A 633 6.72 35.25 -9.99
CA ALA A 633 6.13 36.59 -9.90
C ALA A 633 4.63 36.55 -9.59
N GLU A 634 3.93 35.57 -10.14
CA GLU A 634 2.50 35.39 -9.91
C GLU A 634 2.19 34.96 -8.47
N ILE A 635 2.96 34.03 -7.91
CA ILE A 635 2.82 33.60 -6.50
C ILE A 635 3.07 34.77 -5.54
N ALA A 636 4.11 35.57 -5.82
CA ALA A 636 4.47 36.72 -5.00
C ALA A 636 3.50 37.91 -5.16
N GLY A 637 2.83 38.01 -6.31
CA GLY A 637 2.03 39.17 -6.70
C GLY A 637 2.87 40.37 -7.18
N ALA A 638 4.18 40.17 -7.41
CA ALA A 638 5.14 41.17 -7.88
C ALA A 638 6.33 40.49 -8.57
N PRO A 639 7.14 41.17 -9.39
CA PRO A 639 8.34 40.60 -9.99
C PRO A 639 9.31 40.05 -8.93
N VAL A 640 9.79 38.82 -9.13
CA VAL A 640 10.74 38.13 -8.23
C VAL A 640 12.06 37.88 -8.97
N SER A 641 13.18 38.28 -8.36
CA SER A 641 14.51 37.87 -8.79
C SER A 641 14.75 36.43 -8.38
N LEU A 642 15.03 35.54 -9.34
CA LEU A 642 15.43 34.15 -9.05
C LEU A 642 16.92 34.03 -8.71
N GLU A 643 17.68 35.13 -8.78
CA GLU A 643 19.14 35.16 -8.61
C GLU A 643 19.57 35.41 -7.15
N ASP A 644 18.69 35.98 -6.31
CA ASP A 644 19.05 36.50 -4.97
C ASP A 644 18.54 35.66 -3.78
N GLU A 645 17.65 34.68 -3.98
CA GLU A 645 17.15 33.84 -2.88
C GLU A 645 17.81 32.45 -2.86
N ALA A 646 18.69 32.29 -1.86
CA ALA A 646 19.57 31.14 -1.70
C ALA A 646 18.84 29.79 -1.51
N ARG A 647 19.37 28.81 -2.24
CA ARG A 647 19.16 27.34 -2.22
C ARG A 647 17.98 26.81 -3.03
N VAL A 648 18.33 26.51 -4.27
CA VAL A 648 17.64 25.58 -5.15
C VAL A 648 17.62 24.20 -4.46
N PRO A 649 16.45 23.60 -4.22
CA PRO A 649 16.35 22.35 -3.49
C PRO A 649 16.91 21.22 -4.36
N SER A 650 17.51 20.19 -3.77
CA SER A 650 18.05 19.08 -4.55
C SER A 650 16.89 18.27 -5.13
N ALA A 651 16.70 18.37 -6.45
CA ALA A 651 15.82 17.50 -7.21
C ALA A 651 16.64 16.82 -8.32
N PRO A 652 16.28 15.59 -8.73
CA PRO A 652 17.10 14.78 -9.64
C PRO A 652 17.17 15.30 -11.08
N GLY A 653 16.35 16.29 -11.45
CA GLY A 653 16.29 16.86 -12.80
C GLY A 653 16.28 18.38 -12.79
N ALA A 654 16.91 18.98 -13.81
CA ALA A 654 17.16 20.42 -13.87
C ALA A 654 15.88 21.24 -14.04
N ALA A 655 14.91 20.76 -14.82
CA ALA A 655 13.64 21.45 -15.02
C ALA A 655 12.79 21.42 -13.75
N LEU A 656 12.60 20.25 -13.12
CA LEU A 656 11.86 20.16 -11.86
C LEU A 656 12.50 20.98 -10.75
N GLN A 657 13.84 20.95 -10.69
CA GLN A 657 14.61 21.74 -9.74
C GLN A 657 14.34 23.26 -9.90
N ARG A 658 14.37 23.77 -11.14
CA ARG A 658 14.07 25.18 -11.47
C ARG A 658 12.63 25.55 -11.15
N ALA A 659 11.68 24.66 -11.45
CA ALA A 659 10.27 24.87 -11.18
C ALA A 659 9.97 25.03 -9.69
N LEU A 660 10.55 24.16 -8.86
CA LEU A 660 10.35 24.19 -7.41
C LEU A 660 11.06 25.39 -6.78
N ALA A 661 12.25 25.74 -7.25
CA ALA A 661 12.93 26.96 -6.82
C ALA A 661 12.11 28.22 -7.11
N ALA A 662 11.50 28.30 -8.30
CA ALA A 662 10.63 29.41 -8.66
C ALA A 662 9.38 29.51 -7.77
N MET A 663 8.76 28.37 -7.45
CA MET A 663 7.62 28.37 -6.52
C MET A 663 8.03 28.84 -5.12
N MET A 664 9.16 28.36 -4.60
CA MET A 664 9.65 28.78 -3.28
C MET A 664 10.03 30.27 -3.24
N ALA A 665 10.73 30.78 -4.25
CA ALA A 665 11.05 32.20 -4.35
C ALA A 665 9.78 33.06 -4.38
N GLY A 666 8.76 32.61 -5.12
CA GLY A 666 7.45 33.26 -5.12
C GLY A 666 6.77 33.28 -3.74
N ILE A 667 6.83 32.17 -2.99
CA ILE A 667 6.28 32.10 -1.63
C ILE A 667 7.01 33.03 -0.68
N SER A 668 8.35 33.01 -0.69
CA SER A 668 9.21 33.83 0.16
C SER A 668 9.03 35.32 -0.07
N ALA A 669 8.86 35.73 -1.34
CA ALA A 669 8.66 37.12 -1.73
C ALA A 669 7.22 37.63 -1.50
N ARG A 670 6.27 36.77 -1.14
CA ARG A 670 4.87 37.16 -0.94
C ARG A 670 4.73 38.03 0.32
N PRO A 671 4.21 39.28 0.22
CA PRO A 671 4.08 40.14 1.38
C PRO A 671 3.12 39.52 2.42
N ARG A 672 3.53 39.51 3.69
CA ARG A 672 2.71 39.06 4.81
C ARG A 672 1.44 39.92 4.89
N GLN A 673 0.33 39.43 4.36
CA GLN A 673 -0.96 40.02 4.68
C GLN A 673 -1.25 39.69 6.15
N GLY A 674 -1.45 40.72 6.97
CA GLY A 674 -1.88 40.56 8.36
C GLY A 674 -3.22 39.85 8.39
N GLY A 675 -3.21 38.61 8.88
CA GLY A 675 -4.36 37.71 8.85
C GLY A 675 -4.16 36.62 7.79
N LEU A 676 -3.93 35.38 8.25
CA LEU A 676 -4.06 34.19 7.42
C LEU A 676 -5.48 34.19 6.80
N PRO A 677 -5.63 34.16 5.46
CA PRO A 677 -6.93 34.10 4.82
C PRO A 677 -7.61 32.74 5.03
#